data_AF-A0A8T5GUW6-F1
#
_entry.id   AF-A0A8T5GUW6-F1
#
_cell.length_a   1.000
_cell.length_b   1.000
_cell.length_c   1.000
_cell.angle_alpha   90.00
_cell.angle_beta   90.00
_cell.angle_gamma   90.00
#
_symmetry.space_group_name_H-M   'P 1'
#
loop_
_entity.id
_entity.type
_entity.pdbx_description
1 polymer ?
#
loop_
_entity_poly.entity_id
_entity_poly.type
_entity_poly.pdbx_seq_one_letter_code
_entity_poly.pdbx_strand_id
1 'polypeptide(L)'
;MNKKASRALFVSLIMIFSSLAGCLGDEANGDGDDSSTQSLGKVMVSTYHIGELVKGIAGETVDMEYMSLDNIPVHDYEPSASDLIRLQNSDVFFYHGLGLEPWVESTLDSLGDDAPTSIEVHTMPTGQETLDYEGVLITDLCETLSEGPLENIELADEEEHADDAEIHAEYTAFNMSFHHDEHDDHDEGDDHDDHDEGDDHDSHEEHDDHDDHDSGHEGHAHAEAEETIVNPEGCPADSIISIFHLEEGEYVLEFDATHPEDFKMAILKMGGGHAHHDHGDHDDHGDEDEHGDDDHGDEHGVCHDMSDHTNNDIDNEEDCEAGGFIWMEEDEHDDHDGDVCHDTTSHANTNHSTEEECEVAGHMWMEGDDHDDHHDEEMTADHMLEMFDANNDSHLSWDEFWGAWEEDHDDDHADNESHDENETHDESETHDEHDDEHMEELLMWMFNQSDMNSDNLLNLSEIGHVIEMMNSDTPSVEEMLIMADSNDDEHISWEEFIESWEEDDHDEHDEEAMVCYNMSSHTIDSGYTTQADCEGAGLTWTAANSGSSHGEEDGHDAHDEHEEEMLMEMFNESDMNSDGLLNASELEHFIEDIDAWENPPMGYVTLHVEAEGEYGFAHPADLEFHVVMAGDGHDDHDDHAGHDDHADEEDDHDDHADEEDDHDDHEGEDGNHSEESLNYDPHSWLSPLAFNAQVTVVMNALTTAFPDGENDFKANAETYSAQLTALDVAFDAAFGTDGLCMAGGYDKTVAANHIAYSYIAVEYDIKFMTVHGLDPEGEPSPEDIAKVVDFIKEEGITVLFVEEYTDQSSVQSIVDETGVEIKILYTMEMAPRDSSDDYLSMMTKNLDNLVSGIGC
;
A
#
# COMPACT_ATOMS: atom_id res chain seq x y z
N MET A 1 54.58 3.61 -19.17
CA MET A 1 55.74 3.27 -18.31
C MET A 1 56.95 2.73 -19.08
N ASN A 2 58.16 2.86 -18.52
CA ASN A 2 59.43 2.54 -19.19
C ASN A 2 59.62 1.01 -19.32
N LYS A 3 59.83 0.47 -20.53
CA LYS A 3 59.95 -1.00 -20.83
C LYS A 3 61.01 -1.76 -20.00
N LYS A 4 61.83 -1.06 -19.23
CA LYS A 4 62.82 -1.62 -18.30
C LYS A 4 62.27 -1.86 -16.89
N ALA A 5 61.24 -1.13 -16.47
CA ALA A 5 60.57 -1.31 -15.18
C ALA A 5 59.63 -2.53 -15.21
N SER A 6 58.84 -2.67 -16.27
CA SER A 6 57.96 -3.84 -16.49
C SER A 6 58.75 -5.16 -16.59
N ARG A 7 59.95 -5.15 -17.20
CA ARG A 7 60.86 -6.31 -17.21
C ARG A 7 61.51 -6.62 -15.86
N ALA A 8 61.64 -5.64 -14.98
CA ALA A 8 62.20 -5.86 -13.64
C ALA A 8 61.15 -6.45 -12.69
N LEU A 9 59.89 -6.00 -12.81
CA LEU A 9 58.74 -6.57 -12.10
C LEU A 9 58.51 -8.03 -12.50
N PHE A 10 58.48 -8.35 -13.80
CA PHE A 10 58.29 -9.73 -14.28
C PHE A 10 59.41 -10.69 -13.85
N VAL A 11 60.66 -10.22 -13.78
CA VAL A 11 61.80 -11.04 -13.31
C VAL A 11 61.81 -11.18 -11.79
N SER A 12 61.29 -10.19 -11.06
CA SER A 12 61.14 -10.28 -9.60
C SER A 12 60.02 -11.24 -9.21
N LEU A 13 58.90 -11.24 -9.94
CA LEU A 13 57.77 -12.17 -9.75
C LEU A 13 58.20 -13.63 -9.97
N ILE A 14 58.92 -13.92 -11.07
CA ILE A 14 59.44 -15.27 -11.38
C ILE A 14 60.46 -15.76 -10.32
N MET A 15 61.23 -14.85 -9.72
CA MET A 15 62.22 -15.21 -8.69
C MET A 15 61.57 -15.50 -7.33
N ILE A 16 60.40 -14.92 -7.03
CA ILE A 16 59.62 -15.21 -5.83
C ILE A 16 58.91 -16.57 -5.96
N PHE A 17 58.32 -16.87 -7.12
CA PHE A 17 57.74 -18.20 -7.41
C PHE A 17 58.79 -19.33 -7.43
N SER A 18 60.03 -19.04 -7.80
CA SER A 18 61.11 -20.05 -7.81
C SER A 18 61.63 -20.43 -6.40
N SER A 19 61.28 -19.67 -5.36
CA SER A 19 61.71 -19.95 -3.98
C SER A 19 60.83 -20.97 -3.24
N LEU A 20 59.62 -21.28 -3.74
CA LEU A 20 58.73 -22.28 -3.12
C LEU A 20 59.00 -23.73 -3.55
N ALA A 21 59.72 -23.96 -4.65
CA ALA A 21 60.09 -25.31 -5.12
C ALA A 21 61.26 -25.97 -4.33
N GLY A 22 61.58 -25.45 -3.14
CA GLY A 22 62.81 -25.71 -2.39
C GLY A 22 62.65 -26.59 -1.14
N CYS A 23 61.67 -27.49 -1.07
CA CYS A 23 61.58 -28.53 -0.04
C CYS A 23 61.30 -29.92 -0.65
N LEU A 24 62.25 -30.43 -1.41
CA LEU A 24 62.33 -31.86 -1.71
C LEU A 24 63.62 -32.41 -1.10
N GLY A 25 63.46 -32.96 0.11
CA GLY A 25 64.50 -33.64 0.86
C GLY A 25 64.53 -35.14 0.56
N ASP A 26 65.58 -35.55 -0.14
CA ASP A 26 66.27 -36.84 -0.17
C ASP A 26 65.48 -38.14 -0.43
N GLU A 27 65.73 -38.71 -1.62
CA GLU A 27 65.36 -40.08 -1.96
C GLU A 27 66.17 -41.12 -1.16
N ALA A 28 65.45 -42.05 -0.51
CA ALA A 28 65.97 -43.38 -0.18
C ALA A 28 64.87 -44.44 -0.26
N ASN A 29 64.65 -44.97 -1.47
CA ASN A 29 64.14 -46.30 -1.84
C ASN A 29 63.47 -47.18 -0.75
N GLY A 30 62.16 -47.36 -0.90
CA GLY A 30 61.59 -48.68 -1.20
C GLY A 30 60.89 -49.44 -0.06
N ASP A 31 59.59 -49.20 0.10
CA ASP A 31 58.57 -50.25 -0.09
C ASP A 31 57.29 -49.55 -0.57
N GLY A 32 56.59 -50.14 -1.53
CA GLY A 32 55.37 -49.56 -2.08
C GLY A 32 54.26 -49.64 -1.06
N ASP A 33 53.79 -48.48 -0.60
CA ASP A 33 52.52 -48.34 0.10
C ASP A 33 51.60 -47.50 -0.80
N ASP A 34 50.45 -48.07 -1.07
CA ASP A 34 49.36 -47.45 -1.80
C ASP A 34 48.77 -46.38 -0.87
N SER A 35 49.30 -45.16 -0.93
CA SER A 35 48.78 -44.02 -0.18
C SER A 35 47.48 -43.56 -0.83
N SER A 36 46.41 -44.36 -0.69
CA SER A 36 45.08 -43.77 -0.59
C SER A 36 45.10 -42.96 0.71
N THR A 37 45.18 -41.64 0.60
CA THR A 37 44.95 -40.73 1.72
C THR A 37 43.61 -41.16 2.32
N GLN A 38 43.60 -41.73 3.53
CA GLN A 38 42.36 -42.10 4.18
C GLN A 38 41.64 -40.79 4.52
N SER A 39 40.44 -40.60 3.97
CA SER A 39 39.59 -39.46 4.33
C SER A 39 39.40 -39.42 5.86
N LEU A 40 39.49 -38.22 6.43
CA LEU A 40 39.33 -37.94 7.85
C LEU A 40 37.87 -38.04 8.30
N GLY A 41 36.93 -37.85 7.38
CA GLY A 41 35.49 -37.88 7.63
C GLY A 41 34.69 -37.34 6.44
N LYS A 42 33.37 -37.31 6.59
CA LYS A 42 32.43 -36.83 5.58
C LYS A 42 31.98 -35.41 5.87
N VAL A 43 32.04 -34.55 4.86
CA VAL A 43 31.60 -33.15 4.94
C VAL A 43 30.53 -32.93 3.89
N MET A 44 29.38 -32.42 4.31
CA MET A 44 28.32 -31.97 3.41
C MET A 44 28.38 -30.44 3.27
N VAL A 45 28.09 -29.93 2.08
CA VAL A 45 27.96 -28.49 1.81
C VAL A 45 26.66 -28.22 1.05
N SER A 46 25.99 -27.10 1.32
CA SER A 46 24.74 -26.73 0.63
C SER A 46 24.98 -26.29 -0.82
N THR A 47 25.95 -25.38 -1.04
CA THR A 47 26.17 -24.69 -2.32
C THR A 47 27.59 -24.87 -2.87
N TYR A 48 27.79 -24.49 -4.15
CA TYR A 48 29.08 -24.60 -4.82
C TYR A 48 30.18 -23.73 -4.18
N HIS A 49 29.88 -22.46 -3.86
CA HIS A 49 30.88 -21.55 -3.27
C HIS A 49 31.38 -22.03 -1.91
N ILE A 50 30.52 -22.62 -1.07
CA ILE A 50 30.92 -23.25 0.20
C ILE A 50 31.79 -24.47 -0.05
N GLY A 51 31.42 -25.29 -1.05
CA GLY A 51 32.25 -26.38 -1.52
C GLY A 51 33.67 -25.93 -1.89
N GLU A 52 33.82 -24.79 -2.57
CA GLU A 52 35.12 -24.23 -2.92
C GLU A 52 35.91 -23.73 -1.68
N LEU A 53 35.25 -23.15 -0.66
CA LEU A 53 35.90 -22.84 0.63
C LEU A 53 36.45 -24.10 1.29
N VAL A 54 35.58 -25.10 1.50
CA VAL A 54 35.92 -26.34 2.17
C VAL A 54 37.02 -27.06 1.41
N LYS A 55 36.95 -27.10 0.07
CA LYS A 55 37.97 -27.72 -0.79
C LYS A 55 39.29 -26.96 -0.75
N GLY A 56 39.25 -25.63 -0.72
CA GLY A 56 40.43 -24.77 -0.57
C GLY A 56 41.20 -25.02 0.74
N ILE A 57 40.49 -25.40 1.81
CA ILE A 57 41.06 -25.62 3.16
C ILE A 57 41.37 -27.10 3.40
N ALA A 58 40.42 -28.00 3.16
CA ALA A 58 40.52 -29.42 3.44
C ALA A 58 41.24 -30.21 2.33
N GLY A 59 41.22 -29.74 1.08
CA GLY A 59 41.75 -30.48 -0.06
C GLY A 59 41.16 -31.89 -0.15
N GLU A 60 42.01 -32.89 -0.46
CA GLU A 60 41.60 -34.30 -0.56
C GLU A 60 41.54 -35.05 0.80
N THR A 61 41.63 -34.33 1.93
CA THR A 61 41.70 -34.97 3.25
C THR A 61 40.33 -35.32 3.84
N VAL A 62 39.25 -34.76 3.30
CA VAL A 62 37.86 -35.08 3.67
C VAL A 62 37.10 -35.62 2.45
N ASP A 63 36.02 -36.35 2.71
CA ASP A 63 35.09 -36.83 1.68
C ASP A 63 33.95 -35.82 1.59
N MET A 64 33.98 -34.96 0.57
CA MET A 64 33.02 -33.88 0.38
C MET A 64 31.87 -34.34 -0.52
N GLU A 65 30.64 -34.06 -0.08
CA GLU A 65 29.41 -34.26 -0.84
C GLU A 65 28.60 -32.95 -0.83
N TYR A 66 27.86 -32.68 -1.91
CA TYR A 66 26.95 -31.53 -2.01
C TYR A 66 25.54 -31.96 -1.60
N MET A 67 24.75 -31.03 -1.07
CA MET A 67 23.35 -31.28 -0.74
C MET A 67 22.57 -31.53 -2.03
N SER A 68 22.50 -30.56 -2.94
CA SER A 68 21.96 -30.81 -4.27
C SER A 68 22.99 -31.52 -5.15
N LEU A 69 22.58 -32.62 -5.79
CA LEU A 69 23.40 -33.32 -6.79
C LEU A 69 23.13 -32.84 -8.21
N ASP A 70 22.00 -32.18 -8.39
CA ASP A 70 21.61 -31.50 -9.61
C ASP A 70 21.99 -30.03 -9.49
N ASN A 71 22.11 -29.36 -10.62
CA ASN A 71 22.53 -27.97 -10.66
C ASN A 71 21.29 -27.07 -10.65
N ILE A 72 20.56 -27.14 -9.53
CA ILE A 72 19.34 -26.38 -9.22
C ILE A 72 19.76 -25.19 -8.35
N PRO A 73 19.18 -23.99 -8.54
CA PRO A 73 19.37 -22.87 -7.62
C PRO A 73 19.06 -23.30 -6.17
N VAL A 74 19.74 -22.70 -5.21
CA VAL A 74 19.68 -23.18 -3.82
C VAL A 74 18.35 -22.84 -3.14
N HIS A 75 17.70 -21.78 -3.60
CA HIS A 75 16.40 -21.30 -3.12
C HIS A 75 15.26 -22.21 -3.55
N ASP A 76 15.32 -22.76 -4.78
CA ASP A 76 14.32 -23.70 -5.32
C ASP A 76 14.60 -25.16 -4.95
N TYR A 77 15.68 -25.42 -4.21
CA TYR A 77 16.08 -26.78 -3.89
C TYR A 77 15.29 -27.32 -2.69
N GLU A 78 14.53 -28.38 -2.92
CA GLU A 78 13.90 -29.14 -1.84
C GLU A 78 14.69 -30.44 -1.50
N PRO A 79 15.10 -30.66 -0.25
CA PRO A 79 15.80 -31.87 0.18
C PRO A 79 14.97 -33.16 0.03
N SER A 80 15.45 -34.10 -0.80
CA SER A 80 14.81 -35.41 -0.89
C SER A 80 15.08 -36.27 0.36
N ALA A 81 14.25 -37.28 0.62
CA ALA A 81 14.52 -38.29 1.66
C ALA A 81 15.89 -38.99 1.52
N SER A 82 16.42 -39.06 0.30
CA SER A 82 17.77 -39.62 0.07
C SER A 82 18.87 -38.67 0.51
N ASP A 83 18.62 -37.36 0.42
CA ASP A 83 19.55 -36.30 0.81
C ASP A 83 19.60 -36.17 2.33
N LEU A 84 18.45 -36.27 3.00
CA LEU A 84 18.37 -36.36 4.46
C LEU A 84 19.21 -37.53 5.01
N ILE A 85 19.16 -38.70 4.34
CA ILE A 85 20.00 -39.85 4.73
C ILE A 85 21.49 -39.54 4.52
N ARG A 86 21.87 -38.86 3.44
CA ARG A 86 23.28 -38.48 3.21
C ARG A 86 23.75 -37.46 4.25
N LEU A 87 22.92 -36.45 4.54
CA LEU A 87 23.15 -35.42 5.54
C LEU A 87 23.32 -36.03 6.94
N GLN A 88 22.42 -36.92 7.36
CA GLN A 88 22.52 -37.67 8.61
C GLN A 88 23.82 -38.49 8.73
N ASN A 89 24.35 -38.99 7.62
CA ASN A 89 25.58 -39.79 7.59
C ASN A 89 26.87 -38.94 7.46
N SER A 90 26.76 -37.61 7.47
CA SER A 90 27.89 -36.69 7.44
C SER A 90 28.37 -36.36 8.85
N ASP A 91 29.65 -36.01 9.00
CA ASP A 91 30.19 -35.59 10.30
C ASP A 91 29.97 -34.08 10.54
N VAL A 92 30.00 -33.28 9.46
CA VAL A 92 29.82 -31.83 9.46
C VAL A 92 29.03 -31.40 8.23
N PHE A 93 28.11 -30.47 8.41
CA PHE A 93 27.38 -29.79 7.34
C PHE A 93 27.71 -28.29 7.36
N PHE A 94 28.08 -27.73 6.21
CA PHE A 94 28.28 -26.29 6.03
C PHE A 94 27.21 -25.71 5.12
N TYR A 95 26.61 -24.61 5.55
CA TYR A 95 25.63 -23.83 4.79
C TYR A 95 25.92 -22.33 4.94
N HIS A 96 25.36 -21.49 4.07
CA HIS A 96 25.73 -20.09 3.99
C HIS A 96 25.21 -19.33 5.20
N GLY A 97 23.90 -19.36 5.42
CA GLY A 97 23.19 -18.46 6.33
C GLY A 97 22.48 -17.34 5.59
N LEU A 98 21.99 -16.35 6.33
CA LEU A 98 21.21 -15.21 5.81
C LEU A 98 20.02 -15.64 4.93
N GLY A 99 19.35 -16.73 5.30
CA GLY A 99 18.19 -17.27 4.60
C GLY A 99 18.43 -17.83 3.19
N LEU A 100 19.65 -17.79 2.63
CA LEU A 100 19.98 -18.35 1.30
C LEU A 100 19.43 -19.78 1.09
N GLU A 101 19.43 -20.58 2.15
CA GLU A 101 18.95 -21.96 2.12
C GLU A 101 17.70 -22.11 3.00
N PRO A 102 16.49 -21.73 2.50
CA PRO A 102 15.27 -21.64 3.32
C PRO A 102 14.89 -22.99 3.96
N TRP A 103 15.24 -24.10 3.31
CA TRP A 103 14.99 -25.46 3.77
C TRP A 103 15.90 -25.95 4.91
N VAL A 104 16.98 -25.23 5.26
CA VAL A 104 18.01 -25.76 6.19
C VAL A 104 17.46 -25.94 7.60
N GLU A 105 16.72 -24.97 8.13
CA GLU A 105 16.24 -25.01 9.52
C GLU A 105 15.25 -26.16 9.73
N SER A 106 14.20 -26.22 8.90
CA SER A 106 13.20 -27.29 8.93
C SER A 106 13.84 -28.67 8.72
N THR A 107 14.83 -28.77 7.82
CA THR A 107 15.57 -30.00 7.57
C THR A 107 16.34 -30.47 8.81
N LEU A 108 17.10 -29.57 9.46
CA LEU A 108 17.88 -29.91 10.65
C LEU A 108 16.98 -30.30 11.82
N ASP A 109 15.86 -29.60 11.99
CA ASP A 109 14.86 -29.90 13.02
C ASP A 109 14.19 -31.27 12.82
N SER A 110 13.87 -31.62 11.57
CA SER A 110 13.32 -32.95 11.23
C SER A 110 14.26 -34.10 11.59
N LEU A 111 15.58 -33.86 11.56
CA LEU A 111 16.61 -34.84 11.93
C LEU A 111 16.84 -34.92 13.45
N GLY A 112 16.56 -33.85 14.20
CA GLY A 112 16.69 -33.80 15.66
C GLY A 112 18.07 -34.25 16.15
N ASP A 113 18.12 -35.20 17.09
CA ASP A 113 19.37 -35.75 17.65
C ASP A 113 20.29 -36.43 16.60
N ASP A 114 19.74 -36.78 15.43
CA ASP A 114 20.47 -37.41 14.34
C ASP A 114 21.08 -36.37 13.35
N ALA A 115 20.80 -35.07 13.53
CA ALA A 115 21.38 -34.01 12.71
C ALA A 115 22.92 -33.95 12.85
N PRO A 116 23.67 -33.71 11.75
CA PRO A 116 25.11 -33.52 11.81
C PRO A 116 25.47 -32.23 12.54
N THR A 117 26.75 -32.03 12.85
CA THR A 117 27.21 -30.70 13.29
C THR A 117 27.06 -29.72 12.12
N SER A 118 26.08 -28.84 12.18
CA SER A 118 25.85 -27.79 11.17
C SER A 118 26.59 -26.51 11.52
N ILE A 119 27.15 -25.83 10.51
CA ILE A 119 27.92 -24.61 10.65
C ILE A 119 27.51 -23.63 9.55
N GLU A 120 26.92 -22.51 9.97
CA GLU A 120 26.74 -21.33 9.15
C GLU A 120 28.11 -20.69 8.85
N VAL A 121 28.37 -20.38 7.58
CA VAL A 121 29.69 -19.84 7.17
C VAL A 121 29.73 -18.33 7.02
N HIS A 122 28.58 -17.67 6.87
CA HIS A 122 28.51 -16.23 6.62
C HIS A 122 29.28 -15.44 7.69
N THR A 123 30.09 -14.47 7.25
CA THR A 123 30.75 -13.50 8.12
C THR A 123 31.41 -12.38 7.32
N MET A 124 31.38 -11.16 7.85
CA MET A 124 32.05 -10.00 7.26
C MET A 124 33.44 -9.73 7.86
N PRO A 125 34.39 -9.12 7.12
CA PRO A 125 35.76 -8.86 7.61
C PRO A 125 35.82 -7.95 8.83
N THR A 126 34.86 -7.04 8.95
CA THR A 126 34.68 -6.04 10.02
C THR A 126 33.96 -6.62 11.24
N GLY A 127 33.39 -7.82 11.12
CA GLY A 127 32.55 -8.45 12.14
C GLY A 127 31.11 -7.95 12.18
N GLN A 128 30.67 -7.20 11.15
CA GLN A 128 29.24 -6.97 10.89
C GLN A 128 28.56 -8.30 10.54
N GLU A 129 27.27 -8.40 10.83
CA GLU A 129 26.47 -9.56 10.47
C GLU A 129 26.12 -9.53 8.99
N THR A 130 25.77 -8.36 8.44
CA THR A 130 25.36 -8.15 7.04
C THR A 130 25.88 -6.81 6.50
N LEU A 131 25.56 -6.46 5.25
CA LEU A 131 25.74 -5.09 4.74
C LEU A 131 24.72 -4.14 5.41
N ASP A 132 25.14 -2.90 5.61
CA ASP A 132 24.32 -1.82 6.16
C ASP A 132 23.48 -1.19 5.05
N TYR A 133 22.43 -1.89 4.62
CA TYR A 133 21.60 -1.49 3.49
C TYR A 133 20.80 -0.22 3.73
N GLU A 134 20.28 -0.05 4.94
CA GLU A 134 19.64 1.20 5.37
C GLU A 134 20.61 2.39 5.21
N GLY A 135 21.86 2.27 5.70
CA GLY A 135 22.88 3.30 5.53
C GLY A 135 23.25 3.57 4.06
N VAL A 136 23.21 2.55 3.21
CA VAL A 136 23.40 2.70 1.75
C VAL A 136 22.20 3.42 1.13
N LEU A 137 20.97 3.00 1.43
CA LEU A 137 19.74 3.62 0.96
C LEU A 137 19.68 5.11 1.32
N ILE A 138 19.98 5.45 2.58
CA ILE A 138 20.03 6.86 3.03
C ILE A 138 21.04 7.65 2.21
N THR A 139 22.24 7.09 1.98
CA THR A 139 23.29 7.77 1.20
C THR A 139 22.83 7.99 -0.24
N ASP A 140 22.26 6.97 -0.87
CA ASP A 140 21.80 7.00 -2.25
C ASP A 140 20.62 7.95 -2.43
N LEU A 141 19.63 7.93 -1.54
CA LEU A 141 18.51 8.88 -1.53
C LEU A 141 18.99 10.32 -1.42
N CYS A 142 19.92 10.60 -0.50
CA CYS A 142 20.48 11.93 -0.33
C CYS A 142 21.30 12.39 -1.55
N GLU A 143 22.04 11.48 -2.20
CA GLU A 143 22.77 11.76 -3.44
C GLU A 143 21.80 12.03 -4.59
N THR A 144 20.78 11.20 -4.77
CA THR A 144 19.74 11.35 -5.81
C THR A 144 19.00 12.68 -5.64
N LEU A 145 18.53 12.99 -4.44
CA LEU A 145 17.83 14.25 -4.15
C LEU A 145 18.72 15.49 -4.41
N SER A 146 20.05 15.36 -4.28
CA SER A 146 21.00 16.49 -4.42
C SER A 146 21.58 16.63 -5.84
N GLU A 147 21.88 15.53 -6.50
CA GLU A 147 22.70 15.46 -7.72
C GLU A 147 22.03 14.70 -8.88
N GLY A 148 20.99 13.90 -8.60
CA GLY A 148 20.36 12.99 -9.55
C GLY A 148 19.74 13.66 -10.78
N PRO A 149 19.44 12.87 -11.83
CA PRO A 149 18.59 13.36 -12.91
C PRO A 149 17.27 13.85 -12.30
N LEU A 150 16.76 14.97 -12.81
CA LEU A 150 15.55 15.61 -12.32
C LEU A 150 14.47 15.48 -13.39
N GLU A 151 13.39 14.80 -13.03
CA GLU A 151 12.14 14.76 -13.78
C GLU A 151 11.15 15.77 -13.18
N ASN A 152 10.25 16.34 -13.99
CA ASN A 152 9.21 17.22 -13.46
C ASN A 152 7.89 16.50 -13.68
N ILE A 153 7.12 16.39 -12.61
CA ILE A 153 5.81 15.75 -12.58
C ILE A 153 4.81 16.82 -12.17
N GLU A 154 3.74 16.94 -12.92
CA GLU A 154 2.59 17.74 -12.57
C GLU A 154 1.61 16.80 -11.89
N LEU A 155 1.26 17.09 -10.64
CA LEU A 155 0.35 16.25 -9.85
C LEU A 155 -1.06 16.39 -10.41
N ALA A 156 -1.80 15.28 -10.43
CA ALA A 156 -3.23 15.31 -10.71
C ALA A 156 -3.97 16.00 -9.56
N ASP A 157 -5.06 16.67 -9.89
CA ASP A 157 -5.98 17.38 -8.99
C ASP A 157 -7.06 16.45 -8.41
N GLU A 158 -7.32 15.30 -9.04
CA GLU A 158 -8.27 14.29 -8.60
C GLU A 158 -7.61 12.89 -8.52
N GLU A 159 -8.03 12.05 -7.56
CA GLU A 159 -7.49 10.70 -7.37
C GLU A 159 -7.71 9.81 -8.61
N GLU A 160 -8.88 9.89 -9.24
CA GLU A 160 -9.22 9.13 -10.45
C GLU A 160 -8.33 9.50 -11.67
N HIS A 161 -7.59 10.60 -11.56
CA HIS A 161 -6.64 11.08 -12.56
C HIS A 161 -5.17 10.89 -12.15
N ALA A 162 -4.90 10.20 -11.03
CA ALA A 162 -3.54 9.92 -10.56
C ALA A 162 -2.68 9.22 -11.64
N ASP A 163 -3.28 8.38 -12.48
CA ASP A 163 -2.61 7.66 -13.57
C ASP A 163 -2.12 8.57 -14.72
N ASP A 164 -2.57 9.83 -14.78
CA ASP A 164 -1.97 10.81 -15.70
C ASP A 164 -0.54 11.21 -15.26
N ALA A 165 -0.20 10.95 -13.99
CA ALA A 165 1.09 11.21 -13.39
C ALA A 165 1.68 9.92 -12.77
N GLU A 166 2.49 9.19 -13.53
CA GLU A 166 3.13 7.93 -13.08
C GLU A 166 4.60 8.13 -12.69
N ILE A 167 5.04 7.51 -11.60
CA ILE A 167 6.44 7.47 -11.16
C ILE A 167 6.89 6.07 -10.74
N HIS A 168 8.21 5.86 -10.74
CA HIS A 168 8.84 4.62 -10.29
C HIS A 168 9.94 4.91 -9.26
N ALA A 169 10.21 3.94 -8.39
CA ALA A 169 11.29 4.02 -7.41
C ALA A 169 12.67 3.76 -8.06
N GLU A 170 13.20 4.77 -8.73
CA GLU A 170 14.47 4.71 -9.47
C GLU A 170 15.48 5.79 -9.04
N TYR A 171 16.72 5.73 -9.57
CA TYR A 171 17.77 6.72 -9.31
C TYR A 171 17.52 8.07 -10.01
N THR A 172 16.31 8.61 -9.84
CA THR A 172 15.79 9.87 -10.35
C THR A 172 15.18 10.66 -9.20
N ALA A 173 15.38 11.98 -9.21
CA ALA A 173 14.66 12.89 -8.33
C ALA A 173 13.49 13.50 -9.09
N PHE A 174 12.36 13.66 -8.43
CA PHE A 174 11.14 14.22 -9.00
C PHE A 174 10.96 15.64 -8.48
N ASN A 175 10.67 16.58 -9.37
CA ASN A 175 10.24 17.93 -9.07
C ASN A 175 8.73 17.98 -9.26
N MET A 176 7.99 17.87 -8.16
CA MET A 176 6.53 17.85 -8.16
C MET A 176 5.99 19.28 -8.17
N SER A 177 4.96 19.53 -8.96
CA SER A 177 4.20 20.78 -8.94
C SER A 177 2.71 20.47 -8.94
N PHE A 178 1.96 21.15 -8.07
CA PHE A 178 0.50 21.09 -8.08
C PHE A 178 -0.05 21.73 -9.36
N HIS A 179 -1.16 21.21 -9.86
CA HIS A 179 -1.91 21.85 -10.93
C HIS A 179 -2.33 23.26 -10.47
N HIS A 180 -2.17 24.26 -11.34
CA HIS A 180 -2.51 25.65 -11.01
C HIS A 180 -3.43 26.14 -12.12
N ASP A 181 -4.73 26.17 -11.84
CA ASP A 181 -5.67 26.81 -12.74
C ASP A 181 -5.31 28.29 -12.84
N GLU A 182 -4.71 28.68 -13.96
CA GLU A 182 -4.73 30.07 -14.39
C GLU A 182 -6.21 30.39 -14.67
N HIS A 183 -6.98 30.76 -13.65
CA HIS A 183 -8.26 31.44 -13.80
C HIS A 183 -8.00 32.71 -14.61
N ASP A 184 -8.14 32.57 -15.93
CA ASP A 184 -7.90 33.60 -16.91
C ASP A 184 -8.94 34.71 -16.66
N ASP A 185 -8.47 35.82 -16.07
CA ASP A 185 -9.18 37.09 -15.95
C ASP A 185 -10.06 37.33 -17.19
N HIS A 186 -11.37 37.15 -17.07
CA HIS A 186 -12.34 37.53 -18.09
C HIS A 186 -12.41 39.07 -18.17
N ASP A 187 -11.41 39.69 -18.79
CA ASP A 187 -11.35 41.12 -19.09
C ASP A 187 -12.45 41.44 -20.13
N GLU A 188 -13.47 42.16 -19.68
CA GLU A 188 -14.55 42.69 -20.52
C GLU A 188 -13.99 43.44 -21.74
N GLY A 189 -14.10 42.80 -22.91
CA GLY A 189 -13.52 43.28 -24.16
C GLY A 189 -14.49 43.24 -25.34
N ASP A 190 -15.49 44.12 -25.30
CA ASP A 190 -16.31 44.60 -26.42
C ASP A 190 -15.56 44.62 -27.78
N ASP A 191 -15.91 43.75 -28.74
CA ASP A 191 -15.80 44.06 -30.19
C ASP A 191 -16.61 43.08 -31.07
N HIS A 192 -17.76 43.56 -31.53
CA HIS A 192 -18.48 43.05 -32.71
C HIS A 192 -17.63 43.18 -33.99
N ASP A 193 -17.60 42.15 -34.84
CA ASP A 193 -18.05 42.23 -36.26
C ASP A 193 -17.71 40.95 -37.07
N ASP A 194 -18.78 40.36 -37.64
CA ASP A 194 -18.90 39.67 -38.95
C ASP A 194 -17.85 38.63 -39.37
N HIS A 195 -18.27 37.36 -39.56
CA HIS A 195 -18.28 36.69 -40.89
C HIS A 195 -18.92 35.28 -40.91
N ASP A 196 -20.14 35.23 -41.47
CA ASP A 196 -20.61 34.40 -42.61
C ASP A 196 -20.37 32.87 -42.65
N GLU A 197 -21.47 32.15 -42.38
CA GLU A 197 -22.01 30.92 -42.99
C GLU A 197 -21.16 29.64 -43.11
N GLY A 198 -21.61 28.58 -42.41
CA GLY A 198 -21.44 27.21 -42.89
C GLY A 198 -21.67 26.10 -41.87
N ASP A 199 -22.94 25.68 -41.76
CA ASP A 199 -23.42 24.31 -41.46
C ASP A 199 -23.24 23.70 -40.04
N ASP A 200 -24.38 23.22 -39.54
CA ASP A 200 -24.64 22.19 -38.52
C ASP A 200 -24.33 22.53 -37.03
N HIS A 201 -25.33 23.16 -36.37
CA HIS A 201 -25.52 23.07 -34.92
C HIS A 201 -26.63 22.04 -34.66
N ASP A 202 -26.24 20.81 -34.34
CA ASP A 202 -27.02 19.95 -33.46
C ASP A 202 -26.68 20.37 -32.02
N SER A 203 -27.69 20.33 -31.15
CA SER A 203 -27.67 20.69 -29.74
C SER A 203 -26.59 19.93 -28.96
N HIS A 204 -25.64 20.67 -28.39
CA HIS A 204 -24.98 20.28 -27.14
C HIS A 204 -25.72 21.04 -26.05
N GLU A 205 -26.66 20.34 -25.43
CA GLU A 205 -27.16 20.63 -24.09
C GLU A 205 -26.20 19.92 -23.13
N GLU A 206 -25.77 20.67 -22.10
CA GLU A 206 -25.31 20.24 -20.77
C GLU A 206 -24.20 19.16 -20.70
N HIS A 207 -23.00 19.61 -20.39
CA HIS A 207 -21.97 18.84 -19.71
C HIS A 207 -21.50 19.77 -18.60
N ASP A 208 -22.02 19.57 -17.40
CA ASP A 208 -21.51 20.06 -16.12
C ASP A 208 -22.23 19.18 -15.07
N ASP A 209 -21.83 17.92 -15.01
CA ASP A 209 -22.13 17.01 -13.89
C ASP A 209 -20.74 16.72 -13.30
N HIS A 210 -20.28 17.60 -12.41
CA HIS A 210 -19.22 17.26 -11.46
C HIS A 210 -19.96 16.75 -10.24
N ASP A 211 -19.89 15.43 -10.01
CA ASP A 211 -20.37 14.84 -8.78
C ASP A 211 -19.42 15.26 -7.66
N ASP A 212 -19.94 16.03 -6.70
CA ASP A 212 -19.22 16.47 -5.52
C ASP A 212 -18.93 15.26 -4.61
N HIS A 213 -17.66 14.86 -4.57
CA HIS A 213 -17.17 13.91 -3.58
C HIS A 213 -17.02 14.63 -2.24
N ASP A 214 -18.08 14.57 -1.43
CA ASP A 214 -18.07 14.96 -0.03
C ASP A 214 -16.95 14.21 0.71
N SER A 215 -15.99 14.98 1.20
CA SER A 215 -14.71 14.55 1.74
C SER A 215 -14.86 14.04 3.17
N GLY A 216 -15.46 12.86 3.30
CA GLY A 216 -15.25 11.95 4.41
C GLY A 216 -14.17 10.93 4.07
N HIS A 217 -12.89 11.32 4.01
CA HIS A 217 -11.74 10.41 3.81
C HIS A 217 -11.50 9.46 5.03
N GLU A 218 -12.55 8.91 5.66
CA GLU A 218 -12.44 7.94 6.76
C GLU A 218 -12.31 6.47 6.30
N GLY A 219 -12.10 6.23 4.99
CA GLY A 219 -12.15 4.89 4.40
C GLY A 219 -10.82 4.28 3.90
N HIS A 220 -9.78 5.07 3.64
CA HIS A 220 -8.58 4.55 2.96
C HIS A 220 -7.57 3.98 3.96
N ALA A 221 -7.17 2.73 3.76
CA ALA A 221 -6.11 2.12 4.55
C ALA A 221 -4.74 2.68 4.12
N HIS A 222 -4.37 3.86 4.63
CA HIS A 222 -3.05 4.44 4.39
C HIS A 222 -1.94 3.53 4.96
N ALA A 223 -0.88 3.32 4.20
CA ALA A 223 0.30 2.63 4.69
C ALA A 223 1.03 3.53 5.72
N GLU A 224 1.37 2.97 6.87
CA GLU A 224 2.18 3.66 7.87
C GLU A 224 3.67 3.46 7.58
N ALA A 225 4.47 4.52 7.75
CA ALA A 225 5.92 4.41 7.66
C ALA A 225 6.47 3.55 8.82
N GLU A 226 7.23 2.51 8.50
CA GLU A 226 7.89 1.67 9.50
C GLU A 226 8.99 2.43 10.26
N GLU A 227 9.67 3.34 9.56
CA GLU A 227 10.69 4.21 10.15
C GLU A 227 10.72 5.59 9.50
N THR A 228 10.92 6.64 10.32
CA THR A 228 11.11 8.02 9.85
C THR A 228 12.41 8.60 10.39
N ILE A 229 13.27 9.08 9.48
CA ILE A 229 14.58 9.64 9.78
C ILE A 229 14.58 11.14 9.50
N VAL A 230 14.65 11.93 10.57
CA VAL A 230 14.66 13.40 10.48
C VAL A 230 16.07 13.95 10.33
N ASN A 231 16.28 14.81 9.32
CA ASN A 231 17.56 15.46 9.00
C ASN A 231 18.75 14.46 8.84
N PRO A 232 18.66 13.48 7.91
CA PRO A 232 19.71 12.50 7.68
C PRO A 232 21.04 13.14 7.25
N GLU A 233 22.16 12.54 7.68
CA GLU A 233 23.49 13.05 7.34
C GLU A 233 23.78 12.84 5.84
N GLY A 234 23.95 13.93 5.10
CA GLY A 234 24.27 13.89 3.66
C GLY A 234 23.16 14.46 2.78
N CYS A 235 21.93 14.55 3.30
CA CYS A 235 20.80 15.15 2.62
C CYS A 235 20.83 16.70 2.68
N PRO A 236 20.02 17.37 1.84
CA PRO A 236 19.66 18.77 2.03
C PRO A 236 19.16 19.07 3.45
N ALA A 237 19.20 20.34 3.84
CA ALA A 237 18.69 20.74 5.15
C ALA A 237 17.17 20.59 5.19
N ASP A 238 16.64 20.18 6.34
CA ASP A 238 15.21 20.02 6.57
C ASP A 238 14.58 18.94 5.67
N SER A 239 15.33 17.88 5.35
CA SER A 239 14.81 16.67 4.71
C SER A 239 14.40 15.60 5.74
N ILE A 240 13.39 14.82 5.38
CA ILE A 240 12.95 13.60 6.06
C ILE A 240 13.13 12.42 5.10
N ILE A 241 13.45 11.25 5.64
CA ILE A 241 13.34 9.97 4.93
C ILE A 241 12.30 9.12 5.65
N SER A 242 11.27 8.69 4.95
CA SER A 242 10.23 7.78 5.43
C SER A 242 10.40 6.42 4.73
N ILE A 243 10.44 5.33 5.50
CA ILE A 243 10.64 3.96 5.00
C ILE A 243 9.33 3.20 5.13
N PHE A 244 8.88 2.59 4.04
CA PHE A 244 7.67 1.78 3.96
C PHE A 244 8.01 0.39 3.42
N HIS A 245 7.35 -0.65 3.91
CA HIS A 245 7.32 -1.96 3.26
C HIS A 245 6.16 -1.97 2.27
N LEU A 246 6.45 -2.16 0.98
CA LEU A 246 5.46 -2.15 -0.10
C LEU A 246 5.50 -3.49 -0.83
N GLU A 247 4.34 -4.07 -1.10
CA GLU A 247 4.14 -5.23 -1.98
C GLU A 247 4.17 -4.83 -3.47
N GLU A 248 4.36 -5.79 -4.38
CA GLU A 248 4.27 -5.55 -5.82
C GLU A 248 2.87 -5.06 -6.20
N GLY A 249 2.77 -3.91 -6.86
CA GLY A 249 1.47 -3.29 -7.18
C GLY A 249 1.58 -1.79 -7.49
N GLU A 250 0.42 -1.17 -7.68
CA GLU A 250 0.26 0.27 -7.86
C GLU A 250 -0.18 0.92 -6.55
N TYR A 251 0.33 2.12 -6.29
CA TYR A 251 0.05 2.88 -5.09
C TYR A 251 -0.22 4.32 -5.48
N VAL A 252 -1.24 4.95 -4.93
CA VAL A 252 -1.46 6.38 -5.06
C VAL A 252 -0.71 7.09 -3.94
N LEU A 253 0.09 8.09 -4.29
CA LEU A 253 0.65 9.02 -3.32
C LEU A 253 -0.21 10.28 -3.30
N GLU A 254 -0.81 10.55 -2.15
CA GLU A 254 -1.67 11.70 -1.90
C GLU A 254 -0.83 12.77 -1.20
N PHE A 255 -0.76 13.97 -1.77
CA PHE A 255 -0.03 15.10 -1.20
C PHE A 255 -1.00 16.20 -0.76
N ASP A 256 -0.83 16.66 0.47
CA ASP A 256 -1.56 17.81 0.99
C ASP A 256 -1.00 19.14 0.41
N ALA A 257 -1.85 19.96 -0.21
CA ALA A 257 -1.49 21.28 -0.73
C ALA A 257 -1.60 22.43 0.28
N THR A 258 -1.68 22.17 1.59
CA THR A 258 -1.38 23.19 2.62
C THR A 258 -0.01 23.84 2.41
N HIS A 259 0.86 23.22 1.59
CA HIS A 259 2.13 23.76 1.12
C HIS A 259 2.23 23.74 -0.43
N PRO A 260 1.55 24.65 -1.15
CA PRO A 260 1.39 24.60 -2.61
C PRO A 260 2.66 25.00 -3.40
N GLU A 261 3.85 24.94 -2.78
CA GLU A 261 5.12 25.22 -3.46
C GLU A 261 5.69 23.95 -4.12
N ASP A 262 6.25 24.10 -5.33
CA ASP A 262 7.01 23.02 -5.99
C ASP A 262 8.03 22.39 -5.04
N PHE A 263 7.97 21.06 -4.88
CA PHE A 263 8.85 20.33 -4.00
C PHE A 263 9.67 19.26 -4.74
N LYS A 264 10.66 18.72 -4.04
CA LYS A 264 11.52 17.65 -4.58
C LYS A 264 11.46 16.41 -3.73
N MET A 265 11.26 15.28 -4.37
CA MET A 265 11.25 13.97 -3.74
C MET A 265 12.20 13.02 -4.48
N ALA A 266 12.74 12.03 -3.76
CA ALA A 266 13.40 10.88 -4.36
C ALA A 266 12.90 9.60 -3.68
N ILE A 267 12.68 8.55 -4.46
CA ILE A 267 12.16 7.27 -3.98
C ILE A 267 13.10 6.17 -4.45
N LEU A 268 13.57 5.33 -3.53
CA LEU A 268 14.46 4.22 -3.86
C LEU A 268 14.06 2.99 -3.06
N LYS A 269 14.09 1.82 -3.72
CA LYS A 269 14.03 0.54 -3.04
C LYS A 269 15.30 0.31 -2.21
N MET A 270 15.16 -0.19 -0.98
CA MET A 270 16.29 -0.67 -0.21
C MET A 270 16.95 -1.83 -0.96
N GLY A 271 18.24 -1.70 -1.22
CA GLY A 271 19.01 -2.79 -1.80
C GLY A 271 19.08 -3.98 -0.83
N GLY A 272 19.38 -5.17 -1.36
CA GLY A 272 19.84 -6.28 -0.55
C GLY A 272 18.84 -7.37 -0.24
N GLY A 273 17.55 -7.22 -0.55
CA GLY A 273 16.65 -8.36 -0.58
C GLY A 273 16.98 -9.26 -1.77
N HIS A 274 17.16 -10.56 -1.54
CA HIS A 274 16.85 -11.52 -2.62
C HIS A 274 15.33 -11.51 -2.75
N ALA A 275 14.82 -11.00 -3.87
CA ALA A 275 13.42 -11.22 -4.21
C ALA A 275 13.20 -12.74 -4.29
N HIS A 276 12.44 -13.30 -3.35
CA HIS A 276 11.83 -14.61 -3.54
C HIS A 276 10.59 -14.39 -4.38
N HIS A 277 10.45 -15.14 -5.47
CA HIS A 277 9.17 -15.26 -6.15
C HIS A 277 8.37 -16.39 -5.50
N ASP A 278 7.10 -16.11 -5.26
CA ASP A 278 6.09 -17.04 -4.82
C ASP A 278 5.98 -18.20 -5.83
N HIS A 279 6.48 -19.38 -5.46
CA HIS A 279 6.16 -20.60 -6.20
C HIS A 279 4.82 -21.09 -5.66
N GLY A 280 3.73 -20.65 -6.29
CA GLY A 280 2.41 -21.23 -6.06
C GLY A 280 2.49 -22.75 -6.09
N ASP A 281 2.32 -23.36 -4.91
CA ASP A 281 2.57 -24.77 -4.67
C ASP A 281 1.57 -25.60 -5.48
N HIS A 282 2.02 -26.14 -6.61
CA HIS A 282 1.29 -27.18 -7.32
C HIS A 282 1.38 -28.46 -6.49
N ASP A 283 0.42 -28.65 -5.60
CA ASP A 283 0.15 -29.93 -4.93
C ASP A 283 -0.08 -31.05 -5.96
N ASP A 284 1.01 -31.72 -6.35
CA ASP A 284 1.02 -32.94 -7.14
C ASP A 284 0.56 -34.11 -6.25
N HIS A 285 -0.75 -34.23 -6.06
CA HIS A 285 -1.35 -35.49 -5.67
C HIS A 285 -1.50 -36.42 -6.87
N GLY A 286 -0.38 -37.06 -7.20
CA GLY A 286 -0.34 -38.23 -8.05
C GLY A 286 -1.03 -39.43 -7.39
N ASP A 287 -2.23 -39.76 -7.86
CA ASP A 287 -2.69 -41.14 -7.91
C ASP A 287 -3.20 -41.47 -9.31
N GLU A 288 -2.58 -42.50 -9.88
CA GLU A 288 -2.81 -43.03 -11.21
C GLU A 288 -4.25 -43.57 -11.35
N ASP A 289 -5.02 -43.08 -12.34
CA ASP A 289 -5.90 -43.95 -13.11
C ASP A 289 -6.11 -43.42 -14.55
N GLU A 290 -5.73 -44.27 -15.51
CA GLU A 290 -5.92 -44.09 -16.95
C GLU A 290 -7.41 -43.87 -17.31
N HIS A 291 -7.72 -42.87 -18.15
CA HIS A 291 -8.65 -42.85 -19.30
C HIS A 291 -8.77 -41.35 -19.74
N GLY A 292 -8.65 -40.90 -20.99
CA GLY A 292 -8.93 -41.52 -22.27
C GLY A 292 -10.10 -40.81 -22.94
N ASP A 293 -9.81 -39.72 -23.66
CA ASP A 293 -10.63 -39.04 -24.69
C ASP A 293 -11.99 -38.42 -24.29
N ASP A 294 -12.27 -37.30 -24.99
CA ASP A 294 -13.58 -36.76 -25.43
C ASP A 294 -14.14 -35.52 -24.69
N ASP A 295 -14.11 -34.39 -25.42
CA ASP A 295 -15.11 -33.31 -25.40
C ASP A 295 -16.50 -33.83 -25.02
N HIS A 296 -17.08 -33.39 -23.91
CA HIS A 296 -18.52 -33.18 -23.71
C HIS A 296 -18.73 -32.31 -22.46
N GLY A 297 -19.42 -31.18 -22.63
CA GLY A 297 -20.02 -30.46 -21.51
C GLY A 297 -21.24 -31.24 -21.02
N ASP A 298 -21.38 -31.34 -19.70
CA ASP A 298 -22.56 -31.88 -19.03
C ASP A 298 -23.10 -30.78 -18.08
N GLU A 299 -24.39 -30.49 -18.25
CA GLU A 299 -25.23 -29.61 -17.42
C GLU A 299 -25.26 -30.14 -15.97
N HIS A 300 -24.94 -29.28 -15.00
CA HIS A 300 -25.14 -29.58 -13.58
C HIS A 300 -26.56 -29.16 -13.17
N GLY A 301 -27.34 -30.11 -12.64
CA GLY A 301 -28.66 -29.86 -12.05
C GLY A 301 -28.72 -30.46 -10.64
N VAL A 302 -29.65 -29.99 -9.81
CA VAL A 302 -29.80 -30.35 -8.40
C VAL A 302 -31.13 -31.05 -8.15
N CYS A 303 -31.11 -32.14 -7.37
CA CYS A 303 -32.32 -32.90 -7.01
C CYS A 303 -32.96 -32.39 -5.71
N HIS A 304 -34.17 -31.81 -5.80
CA HIS A 304 -34.87 -31.13 -4.70
C HIS A 304 -36.13 -31.87 -4.22
N ASP A 305 -36.28 -32.05 -2.89
CA ASP A 305 -37.48 -32.62 -2.27
C ASP A 305 -38.51 -31.53 -1.92
N MET A 306 -39.60 -31.46 -2.69
CA MET A 306 -40.69 -30.50 -2.47
C MET A 306 -41.52 -30.73 -1.19
N SER A 307 -41.25 -31.80 -0.43
CA SER A 307 -41.97 -32.09 0.80
C SER A 307 -41.34 -31.49 2.05
N ASP A 308 -40.04 -31.23 2.02
CA ASP A 308 -39.28 -30.57 3.11
C ASP A 308 -38.27 -29.51 2.63
N HIS A 309 -38.22 -29.25 1.33
CA HIS A 309 -37.36 -28.26 0.66
C HIS A 309 -35.85 -28.49 0.83
N THR A 310 -35.43 -29.75 0.92
CA THR A 310 -34.00 -30.11 0.99
C THR A 310 -33.46 -30.56 -0.36
N ASN A 311 -32.19 -30.24 -0.62
CA ASN A 311 -31.44 -30.78 -1.75
C ASN A 311 -30.86 -32.15 -1.37
N ASN A 312 -31.00 -33.12 -2.26
CA ASN A 312 -30.45 -34.46 -2.10
C ASN A 312 -29.18 -34.63 -2.92
N ASP A 313 -28.24 -35.42 -2.43
CA ASP A 313 -26.98 -35.79 -3.10
C ASP A 313 -27.17 -36.74 -4.31
N ILE A 314 -28.35 -36.72 -4.94
CA ILE A 314 -28.63 -37.48 -6.15
C ILE A 314 -28.27 -36.58 -7.32
N ASP A 315 -27.32 -37.02 -8.14
CA ASP A 315 -26.65 -36.26 -9.20
C ASP A 315 -27.20 -36.60 -10.61
N ASN A 316 -28.39 -37.20 -10.70
CA ASN A 316 -29.06 -37.42 -11.98
C ASN A 316 -30.59 -37.35 -11.90
N GLU A 317 -31.21 -36.81 -12.95
CA GLU A 317 -32.66 -36.60 -13.10
C GLU A 317 -33.47 -37.91 -12.97
N GLU A 318 -33.01 -39.00 -13.59
CA GLU A 318 -33.78 -40.26 -13.65
C GLU A 318 -33.94 -40.89 -12.25
N ASP A 319 -32.91 -40.82 -11.41
CA ASP A 319 -32.96 -41.29 -10.03
C ASP A 319 -33.69 -40.30 -9.10
N CYS A 320 -33.59 -38.99 -9.38
CA CYS A 320 -34.31 -37.95 -8.65
C CYS A 320 -35.84 -38.12 -8.76
N GLU A 321 -36.34 -38.26 -10.00
CA GLU A 321 -37.76 -38.50 -10.26
C GLU A 321 -38.23 -39.87 -9.74
N ALA A 322 -37.35 -40.88 -9.77
CA ALA A 322 -37.66 -42.21 -9.22
C ALA A 322 -37.79 -42.20 -7.68
N GLY A 323 -37.08 -41.28 -7.01
CA GLY A 323 -37.21 -40.97 -5.59
C GLY A 323 -38.51 -40.25 -5.23
N GLY A 324 -39.16 -39.63 -6.22
CA GLY A 324 -40.34 -38.78 -6.04
C GLY A 324 -40.01 -37.31 -5.80
N PHE A 325 -38.76 -36.91 -6.09
CA PHE A 325 -38.22 -35.55 -5.97
C PHE A 325 -38.20 -34.88 -7.35
N ILE A 326 -37.92 -33.58 -7.39
CA ILE A 326 -37.88 -32.78 -8.63
C ILE A 326 -36.44 -32.46 -8.97
N TRP A 327 -36.06 -32.68 -10.23
CA TRP A 327 -34.78 -32.26 -10.77
C TRP A 327 -34.89 -30.82 -11.26
N MET A 328 -33.97 -29.96 -10.83
CA MET A 328 -33.86 -28.57 -11.28
C MET A 328 -32.54 -28.41 -12.02
N GLU A 329 -32.59 -28.06 -13.31
CA GLU A 329 -31.41 -27.67 -14.08
C GLU A 329 -31.03 -26.23 -13.69
N GLU A 330 -29.75 -25.92 -13.49
CA GLU A 330 -29.29 -24.53 -13.35
C GLU A 330 -29.34 -23.88 -14.74
N ASP A 331 -30.50 -23.30 -15.06
CA ASP A 331 -30.68 -22.05 -15.83
C ASP A 331 -32.17 -21.87 -16.17
N GLU A 332 -32.66 -20.63 -16.05
CA GLU A 332 -34.05 -20.15 -16.23
C GLU A 332 -34.92 -20.14 -14.95
N HIS A 333 -34.57 -19.27 -13.99
CA HIS A 333 -35.59 -18.61 -13.17
C HIS A 333 -36.40 -17.67 -14.09
N ASP A 334 -37.49 -18.20 -14.62
CA ASP A 334 -38.54 -17.45 -15.31
C ASP A 334 -39.28 -16.64 -14.23
N ASP A 335 -38.87 -15.39 -14.00
CA ASP A 335 -39.60 -14.46 -13.14
C ASP A 335 -40.98 -14.20 -13.75
N HIS A 336 -42.00 -14.53 -12.96
CA HIS A 336 -43.39 -14.32 -13.32
C HIS A 336 -43.81 -12.88 -13.00
N ASP A 337 -43.35 -11.93 -13.79
CA ASP A 337 -43.95 -10.60 -13.83
C ASP A 337 -45.18 -10.61 -14.72
N GLY A 338 -46.34 -10.58 -14.07
CA GLY A 338 -47.59 -10.34 -14.77
C GLY A 338 -48.80 -10.35 -13.84
N ASP A 339 -49.62 -9.31 -13.99
CA ASP A 339 -50.89 -9.07 -13.30
C ASP A 339 -51.66 -10.34 -12.90
N VAL A 340 -52.05 -10.42 -11.62
CA VAL A 340 -52.66 -11.63 -11.04
C VAL A 340 -54.07 -11.38 -10.51
N CYS A 341 -54.98 -12.29 -10.83
CA CYS A 341 -56.34 -12.30 -10.29
C CYS A 341 -56.44 -13.04 -8.94
N HIS A 342 -56.65 -12.30 -7.85
CA HIS A 342 -56.64 -12.81 -6.47
C HIS A 342 -58.03 -12.92 -5.82
N ASP A 343 -58.37 -14.09 -5.27
CA ASP A 343 -59.61 -14.26 -4.50
C ASP A 343 -59.45 -13.81 -3.04
N THR A 344 -59.89 -12.59 -2.72
CA THR A 344 -59.83 -12.01 -1.36
C THR A 344 -60.61 -12.77 -0.28
N THR A 345 -61.41 -13.79 -0.65
CA THR A 345 -62.09 -14.64 0.34
C THR A 345 -61.33 -15.92 0.67
N SER A 346 -60.54 -16.45 -0.29
CA SER A 346 -59.79 -17.69 -0.12
C SER A 346 -58.27 -17.50 -0.13
N HIS A 347 -57.80 -16.30 -0.47
CA HIS A 347 -56.40 -15.91 -0.64
C HIS A 347 -55.62 -16.78 -1.63
N ALA A 348 -56.29 -17.23 -2.70
CA ALA A 348 -55.64 -18.01 -3.75
C ALA A 348 -55.62 -17.21 -5.05
N ASN A 349 -54.49 -17.30 -5.77
CA ASN A 349 -54.34 -16.77 -7.11
C ASN A 349 -55.08 -17.67 -8.10
N THR A 350 -55.87 -17.06 -8.97
CA THR A 350 -56.74 -17.76 -9.92
C THR A 350 -56.32 -17.46 -11.35
N ASN A 351 -56.43 -18.47 -12.22
CA ASN A 351 -55.91 -18.41 -13.59
C ASN A 351 -56.91 -17.72 -14.53
N HIS A 352 -57.13 -16.42 -14.31
CA HIS A 352 -57.90 -15.52 -15.17
C HIS A 352 -56.93 -14.57 -15.88
N SER A 353 -57.06 -14.44 -17.19
CA SER A 353 -56.06 -13.76 -18.03
C SER A 353 -56.38 -12.30 -18.36
N THR A 354 -57.42 -11.70 -17.75
CA THR A 354 -57.81 -10.29 -17.93
C THR A 354 -58.57 -9.75 -16.71
N GLU A 355 -58.33 -8.49 -16.33
CA GLU A 355 -59.01 -7.77 -15.23
C GLU A 355 -60.54 -7.90 -15.24
N GLU A 356 -61.18 -7.67 -16.40
CA GLU A 356 -62.65 -7.71 -16.51
C GLU A 356 -63.26 -9.11 -16.23
N GLU A 357 -62.48 -10.19 -16.43
CA GLU A 357 -62.91 -11.55 -16.06
C GLU A 357 -62.73 -11.83 -14.56
N CYS A 358 -61.71 -11.22 -13.95
CA CYS A 358 -61.40 -11.32 -12.52
C CYS A 358 -62.49 -10.68 -11.66
N GLU A 359 -62.86 -9.44 -11.98
CA GLU A 359 -63.87 -8.68 -11.23
C GLU A 359 -65.27 -9.30 -11.36
N VAL A 360 -65.60 -9.84 -12.54
CA VAL A 360 -66.89 -10.52 -12.77
C VAL A 360 -67.00 -11.83 -11.97
N ALA A 361 -65.87 -12.50 -11.69
CA ALA A 361 -65.82 -13.66 -10.81
C ALA A 361 -65.93 -13.27 -9.32
N GLY A 362 -65.80 -11.98 -9.00
CA GLY A 362 -65.81 -11.45 -7.63
C GLY A 362 -64.45 -11.51 -6.93
N HIS A 363 -63.38 -11.57 -7.72
CA HIS A 363 -61.99 -11.55 -7.29
C HIS A 363 -61.36 -10.18 -7.62
N MET A 364 -60.25 -9.84 -6.97
CA MET A 364 -59.56 -8.56 -7.10
C MET A 364 -58.38 -8.72 -8.06
N TRP A 365 -58.25 -7.80 -9.01
CA TRP A 365 -57.10 -7.73 -9.89
C TRP A 365 -56.01 -6.94 -9.17
N MET A 366 -54.82 -7.54 -9.07
CA MET A 366 -53.63 -6.86 -8.58
C MET A 366 -52.76 -6.62 -9.82
N GLU A 367 -52.64 -5.35 -10.20
CA GLU A 367 -51.53 -4.91 -11.06
C GLU A 367 -50.25 -5.09 -10.24
N GLY A 368 -49.14 -5.45 -10.87
CA GLY A 368 -47.86 -5.51 -10.17
C GLY A 368 -47.50 -4.09 -9.75
N ASP A 369 -47.65 -3.79 -8.47
CA ASP A 369 -47.29 -2.50 -7.89
C ASP A 369 -45.99 -2.68 -7.09
N ASP A 370 -45.02 -1.84 -7.45
CA ASP A 370 -43.80 -1.54 -6.72
C ASP A 370 -44.13 -1.16 -5.27
N HIS A 371 -43.42 -1.75 -4.32
CA HIS A 371 -43.61 -1.51 -2.90
C HIS A 371 -42.65 -0.45 -2.39
N ASP A 372 -43.23 0.65 -1.90
CA ASP A 372 -42.93 1.44 -0.70
C ASP A 372 -41.53 1.28 -0.07
N ASP A 373 -40.61 2.17 -0.43
CA ASP A 373 -39.50 2.60 0.43
C ASP A 373 -39.64 4.12 0.63
N HIS A 374 -39.64 4.56 1.90
CA HIS A 374 -39.35 5.96 2.23
C HIS A 374 -37.84 6.11 2.14
N HIS A 375 -37.33 6.28 0.93
CA HIS A 375 -35.98 6.82 0.73
C HIS A 375 -36.05 8.32 0.98
N ASP A 376 -34.93 8.87 1.45
CA ASP A 376 -34.56 10.26 1.20
C ASP A 376 -34.56 10.46 -0.32
N GLU A 377 -35.74 10.60 -0.91
CA GLU A 377 -35.85 11.09 -2.27
C GLU A 377 -35.25 12.48 -2.20
N GLU A 378 -34.06 12.63 -2.78
CA GLU A 378 -33.49 13.93 -3.12
C GLU A 378 -34.65 14.83 -3.50
N MET A 379 -34.73 15.97 -2.83
CA MET A 379 -35.87 16.87 -2.97
C MET A 379 -35.83 17.48 -4.37
N THR A 380 -36.26 16.74 -5.38
CA THR A 380 -36.21 17.15 -6.78
C THR A 380 -37.27 18.22 -7.03
N ALA A 381 -37.05 19.06 -8.04
CA ALA A 381 -38.00 20.10 -8.40
C ALA A 381 -39.38 19.55 -8.80
N ASP A 382 -39.43 18.36 -9.42
CA ASP A 382 -40.68 17.65 -9.72
C ASP A 382 -41.39 17.19 -8.43
N HIS A 383 -40.64 16.65 -7.47
CA HIS A 383 -41.16 16.19 -6.19
C HIS A 383 -41.72 17.35 -5.34
N MET A 384 -41.00 18.48 -5.23
CA MET A 384 -41.50 19.69 -4.54
C MET A 384 -42.80 20.22 -5.17
N LEU A 385 -42.89 20.24 -6.50
CA LEU A 385 -44.10 20.68 -7.19
C LEU A 385 -45.28 19.74 -6.97
N GLU A 386 -45.04 18.42 -6.94
CA GLU A 386 -46.11 17.44 -6.72
C GLU A 386 -46.68 17.53 -5.30
N MET A 387 -45.84 17.75 -4.30
CA MET A 387 -46.25 17.82 -2.90
C MET A 387 -46.90 19.16 -2.52
N PHE A 388 -46.29 20.28 -2.94
CA PHE A 388 -46.60 21.59 -2.36
C PHE A 388 -47.44 22.52 -3.25
N ASP A 389 -47.68 22.17 -4.52
CA ASP A 389 -48.61 22.90 -5.40
C ASP A 389 -50.09 22.62 -5.02
N ALA A 390 -50.51 23.21 -3.89
CA ALA A 390 -51.84 23.03 -3.33
C ALA A 390 -52.96 23.46 -4.28
N ASN A 391 -52.67 24.37 -5.21
CA ASN A 391 -53.64 24.93 -6.14
C ASN A 391 -53.61 24.26 -7.55
N ASN A 392 -52.62 23.40 -7.79
CA ASN A 392 -52.38 22.61 -9.00
C ASN A 392 -52.25 23.50 -10.26
N ASP A 393 -51.52 24.61 -10.17
CA ASP A 393 -51.21 25.49 -11.32
C ASP A 393 -49.78 25.36 -11.87
N SER A 394 -49.07 24.32 -11.42
CA SER A 394 -47.72 23.91 -11.83
C SER A 394 -46.65 24.95 -11.53
N HIS A 395 -46.89 25.79 -10.52
CA HIS A 395 -45.92 26.75 -9.98
C HIS A 395 -46.10 26.82 -8.46
N LEU A 396 -45.03 27.10 -7.72
CA LEU A 396 -45.13 27.37 -6.29
C LEU A 396 -45.20 28.87 -6.04
N SER A 397 -46.26 29.32 -5.37
CA SER A 397 -46.28 30.66 -4.78
C SER A 397 -45.53 30.71 -3.46
N TRP A 398 -45.11 31.89 -3.00
CA TRP A 398 -44.48 32.04 -1.67
C TRP A 398 -45.32 31.41 -0.55
N ASP A 399 -46.65 31.56 -0.57
CA ASP A 399 -47.52 30.97 0.44
C ASP A 399 -47.52 29.42 0.40
N GLU A 400 -47.22 28.82 -0.75
CA GLU A 400 -47.11 27.35 -0.94
C GLU A 400 -45.70 26.86 -0.61
N PHE A 401 -44.66 27.59 -1.02
CA PHE A 401 -43.26 27.31 -0.72
C PHE A 401 -42.94 27.46 0.77
N TRP A 402 -43.36 28.56 1.40
CA TRP A 402 -43.23 28.75 2.85
C TRP A 402 -44.09 27.77 3.65
N GLY A 403 -45.29 27.47 3.15
CA GLY A 403 -46.19 26.51 3.79
C GLY A 403 -45.68 25.07 3.75
N ALA A 404 -44.87 24.72 2.75
CA ALA A 404 -44.15 23.45 2.70
C ALA A 404 -43.19 23.29 3.89
N TRP A 405 -42.48 24.36 4.20
CA TRP A 405 -41.47 24.42 5.26
C TRP A 405 -42.08 24.49 6.67
N GLU A 406 -43.23 25.15 6.85
CA GLU A 406 -43.92 25.20 8.16
C GLU A 406 -44.57 23.86 8.58
N GLU A 407 -44.94 22.96 7.65
CA GLU A 407 -45.68 21.73 7.98
C GLU A 407 -44.82 20.62 8.63
N ASP A 408 -43.49 20.63 8.48
CA ASP A 408 -42.58 19.65 9.08
C ASP A 408 -42.27 19.90 10.57
N HIS A 409 -42.59 21.07 11.12
CA HIS A 409 -42.26 21.44 12.51
C HIS A 409 -43.37 21.14 13.54
N ASP A 410 -44.52 20.59 13.14
CA ASP A 410 -45.71 20.46 14.00
C ASP A 410 -46.09 19.01 14.38
N ASP A 411 -45.38 17.97 13.92
CA ASP A 411 -45.83 16.57 14.00
C ASP A 411 -45.23 15.72 15.13
N ASP A 412 -44.63 16.31 16.17
CA ASP A 412 -44.05 15.52 17.27
C ASP A 412 -44.92 15.38 18.53
N HIS A 413 -46.15 15.91 18.56
CA HIS A 413 -47.00 15.82 19.75
C HIS A 413 -48.46 15.44 19.47
N ALA A 414 -48.68 14.27 18.87
CA ALA A 414 -50.03 13.73 18.81
C ALA A 414 -50.14 12.20 18.93
N ASP A 415 -49.67 11.59 20.02
CA ASP A 415 -50.32 10.37 20.52
C ASP A 415 -50.02 9.98 21.99
N ASN A 416 -50.77 10.55 22.95
CA ASN A 416 -51.30 9.75 24.08
C ASN A 416 -52.42 10.46 24.87
N GLU A 417 -53.68 10.18 24.54
CA GLU A 417 -54.78 10.48 25.48
C GLU A 417 -54.82 9.48 26.65
N SER A 418 -54.36 9.88 27.85
CA SER A 418 -55.07 9.48 29.07
C SER A 418 -54.96 10.48 30.24
N HIS A 419 -56.14 10.94 30.68
CA HIS A 419 -56.44 11.71 31.88
C HIS A 419 -55.50 11.55 33.10
N ASP A 420 -55.04 12.68 33.66
CA ASP A 420 -55.39 13.04 35.05
C ASP A 420 -55.39 14.57 35.27
N GLU A 421 -56.55 15.09 35.70
CA GLU A 421 -56.68 16.49 36.14
C GLU A 421 -55.97 16.65 37.49
N ASN A 422 -54.82 17.33 37.52
CA ASN A 422 -54.35 18.28 38.54
C ASN A 422 -52.82 18.26 38.66
N GLU A 423 -52.13 19.04 37.83
CA GLU A 423 -50.91 19.74 38.24
C GLU A 423 -50.76 21.01 37.42
N THR A 424 -50.45 22.11 38.12
CA THR A 424 -50.19 23.42 37.52
C THR A 424 -48.77 23.40 37.01
N HIS A 425 -48.56 23.33 35.70
CA HIS A 425 -47.28 23.69 35.11
C HIS A 425 -47.24 25.21 34.94
N ASP A 426 -46.17 25.76 35.50
CA ASP A 426 -45.76 27.17 35.41
C ASP A 426 -45.35 27.42 33.95
N GLU A 427 -45.78 28.54 33.40
CA GLU A 427 -45.35 29.00 32.08
C GLU A 427 -43.90 29.49 32.19
N SER A 428 -42.96 28.75 31.62
CA SER A 428 -41.67 29.28 31.15
C SER A 428 -41.10 28.37 30.06
N GLU A 429 -41.70 28.42 28.88
CA GLU A 429 -41.01 28.15 27.63
C GLU A 429 -41.00 29.48 26.90
N THR A 430 -39.82 30.09 26.90
CA THR A 430 -39.43 31.06 25.88
C THR A 430 -38.72 30.20 24.83
N HIS A 431 -39.47 29.62 23.89
CA HIS A 431 -38.94 29.48 22.55
C HIS A 431 -38.76 30.92 22.06
N ASP A 432 -37.53 31.28 21.73
CA ASP A 432 -37.18 32.63 21.34
C ASP A 432 -37.82 32.93 19.98
N GLU A 433 -38.58 34.03 19.91
CA GLU A 433 -39.26 34.52 18.69
C GLU A 433 -38.23 35.07 17.66
N HIS A 434 -36.97 34.65 17.70
CA HIS A 434 -35.84 35.24 16.96
C HIS A 434 -35.38 34.37 15.76
N ASP A 435 -35.45 33.04 15.85
CA ASP A 435 -34.99 32.10 14.79
C ASP A 435 -35.91 32.08 13.57
N ASP A 436 -37.23 32.18 13.79
CA ASP A 436 -38.22 32.19 12.71
C ASP A 436 -38.04 33.40 11.76
N GLU A 437 -37.50 34.53 12.25
CA GLU A 437 -37.37 35.76 11.45
C GLU A 437 -36.18 35.71 10.46
N HIS A 438 -35.07 35.02 10.76
CA HIS A 438 -33.90 34.92 9.87
C HIS A 438 -34.06 33.81 8.82
N MET A 439 -34.65 32.66 9.18
CA MET A 439 -35.00 31.62 8.20
C MET A 439 -36.08 32.10 7.20
N GLU A 440 -37.08 32.87 7.65
CA GLU A 440 -38.05 33.48 6.72
C GLU A 440 -37.36 34.45 5.74
N GLU A 441 -36.34 35.21 6.19
CA GLU A 441 -35.58 36.13 5.35
C GLU A 441 -34.67 35.40 4.35
N LEU A 442 -33.99 34.33 4.75
CA LEU A 442 -33.17 33.48 3.88
C LEU A 442 -34.01 32.78 2.81
N LEU A 443 -35.09 32.11 3.21
CA LEU A 443 -35.98 31.39 2.29
C LEU A 443 -36.71 32.36 1.34
N MET A 444 -37.09 33.54 1.82
CA MET A 444 -37.66 34.59 0.97
C MET A 444 -36.64 35.13 -0.04
N TRP A 445 -35.38 35.28 0.38
CA TRP A 445 -34.31 35.70 -0.50
C TRP A 445 -34.06 34.65 -1.59
N MET A 446 -33.88 33.38 -1.22
CA MET A 446 -33.71 32.25 -2.16
C MET A 446 -34.87 32.18 -3.15
N PHE A 447 -36.12 32.28 -2.66
CA PHE A 447 -37.31 32.34 -3.51
C PHE A 447 -37.26 33.49 -4.53
N ASN A 448 -36.83 34.68 -4.10
CA ASN A 448 -36.80 35.85 -4.98
C ASN A 448 -35.60 35.88 -5.94
N GLN A 449 -34.47 35.24 -5.60
CA GLN A 449 -33.35 35.05 -6.53
C GLN A 449 -33.70 34.02 -7.62
N SER A 450 -34.34 32.92 -7.22
CA SER A 450 -34.79 31.88 -8.13
C SER A 450 -35.95 32.31 -9.03
N ASP A 451 -36.78 33.30 -8.66
CA ASP A 451 -37.79 33.90 -9.54
C ASP A 451 -37.15 34.79 -10.63
N MET A 452 -36.45 34.15 -11.57
CA MET A 452 -35.72 34.79 -12.66
C MET A 452 -36.60 35.67 -13.54
N ASN A 453 -37.89 35.35 -13.61
CA ASN A 453 -38.84 36.02 -14.48
C ASN A 453 -39.66 37.13 -13.76
N SER A 454 -39.55 37.20 -12.43
CA SER A 454 -40.17 38.16 -11.52
C SER A 454 -41.70 38.18 -11.58
N ASP A 455 -42.33 37.01 -11.68
CA ASP A 455 -43.79 36.88 -11.65
C ASP A 455 -44.35 36.36 -10.32
N ASN A 456 -43.49 36.23 -9.31
CA ASN A 456 -43.72 35.80 -7.93
C ASN A 456 -44.21 34.36 -7.82
N LEU A 457 -43.76 33.50 -8.74
CA LEU A 457 -44.10 32.08 -8.80
C LEU A 457 -42.85 31.32 -9.25
N LEU A 458 -42.54 30.20 -8.62
CA LEU A 458 -41.43 29.34 -9.04
C LEU A 458 -41.95 28.24 -9.97
N ASN A 459 -41.42 28.17 -11.19
CA ASN A 459 -41.62 27.04 -12.07
C ASN A 459 -40.56 25.94 -11.84
N LEU A 460 -40.71 24.77 -12.47
CA LEU A 460 -39.82 23.62 -12.30
C LEU A 460 -38.30 23.95 -12.37
N SER A 461 -37.88 24.77 -13.33
CA SER A 461 -36.47 25.17 -13.47
C SER A 461 -36.03 26.17 -12.40
N GLU A 462 -36.94 27.03 -11.94
CA GLU A 462 -36.67 27.99 -10.86
C GLU A 462 -36.64 27.28 -9.49
N ILE A 463 -37.38 26.18 -9.34
CA ILE A 463 -37.34 25.32 -8.13
C ILE A 463 -36.04 24.52 -8.09
N GLY A 464 -35.57 23.99 -9.23
CA GLY A 464 -34.24 23.38 -9.34
C GLY A 464 -33.14 24.32 -8.86
N HIS A 465 -33.20 25.60 -9.24
CA HIS A 465 -32.26 26.61 -8.77
C HIS A 465 -32.37 26.93 -7.27
N VAL A 466 -33.55 26.74 -6.64
CA VAL A 466 -33.67 26.84 -5.17
C VAL A 466 -32.96 25.67 -4.49
N ILE A 467 -33.15 24.45 -5.01
CA ILE A 467 -32.53 23.24 -4.47
C ILE A 467 -31.00 23.32 -4.60
N GLU A 468 -30.51 23.80 -5.74
CA GLU A 468 -29.08 24.05 -5.98
C GLU A 468 -28.49 25.04 -4.96
N MET A 469 -29.19 26.15 -4.66
CA MET A 469 -28.74 27.08 -3.61
C MET A 469 -28.85 26.49 -2.18
N MET A 470 -29.73 25.52 -1.95
CA MET A 470 -29.87 24.86 -0.64
C MET A 470 -28.81 23.77 -0.41
N ASN A 471 -28.27 23.19 -1.48
CA ASN A 471 -27.28 22.12 -1.43
C ASN A 471 -25.83 22.63 -1.60
N SER A 472 -25.60 23.95 -1.55
CA SER A 472 -24.25 24.53 -1.63
C SER A 472 -23.58 24.48 -0.26
N ASP A 473 -22.46 23.77 -0.15
CA ASP A 473 -21.73 23.60 1.12
C ASP A 473 -21.11 24.92 1.63
N THR A 474 -20.78 25.83 0.71
CA THR A 474 -20.30 27.18 1.07
C THR A 474 -21.39 28.23 0.89
N PRO A 475 -21.73 29.00 1.94
CA PRO A 475 -22.71 30.06 1.80
C PRO A 475 -22.13 31.21 0.97
N SER A 476 -22.91 31.72 0.02
CA SER A 476 -22.53 32.93 -0.70
C SER A 476 -22.40 34.13 0.26
N VAL A 477 -21.67 35.16 -0.17
CA VAL A 477 -21.53 36.42 0.59
C VAL A 477 -22.89 37.00 0.99
N GLU A 478 -23.91 36.85 0.14
CA GLU A 478 -25.24 37.39 0.41
C GLU A 478 -26.02 36.51 1.40
N GLU A 479 -25.86 35.18 1.37
CA GLU A 479 -26.42 34.25 2.35
C GLU A 479 -25.78 34.42 3.72
N MET A 480 -24.45 34.51 3.80
CA MET A 480 -23.75 34.73 5.07
C MET A 480 -24.11 36.10 5.68
N LEU A 481 -24.37 37.13 4.86
CA LEU A 481 -24.91 38.41 5.35
C LEU A 481 -26.35 38.27 5.86
N ILE A 482 -27.18 37.41 5.29
CA ILE A 482 -28.56 37.20 5.76
C ILE A 482 -28.58 36.39 7.06
N MET A 483 -27.70 35.40 7.20
CA MET A 483 -27.65 34.52 8.36
C MET A 483 -26.93 35.16 9.55
N ALA A 484 -25.78 35.82 9.32
CA ALA A 484 -24.91 36.28 10.40
C ALA A 484 -24.99 37.80 10.70
N ASP A 485 -25.46 38.67 9.79
CA ASP A 485 -25.57 40.13 10.06
C ASP A 485 -26.80 40.46 10.92
N SER A 486 -26.71 40.08 12.20
CA SER A 486 -27.78 40.31 13.20
C SER A 486 -28.20 41.79 13.35
N ASN A 487 -27.35 42.72 12.89
CA ASN A 487 -27.49 44.14 13.13
C ASN A 487 -27.88 44.95 11.87
N ASP A 488 -27.94 44.30 10.70
CA ASP A 488 -28.33 44.83 9.37
C ASP A 488 -27.48 46.07 9.01
N ASP A 489 -26.15 45.96 9.19
CA ASP A 489 -25.20 47.01 8.80
C ASP A 489 -24.32 46.70 7.59
N GLU A 490 -24.61 45.61 6.88
CA GLU A 490 -23.92 45.11 5.66
C GLU A 490 -22.46 44.71 5.95
N HIS A 491 -22.15 44.36 7.20
CA HIS A 491 -20.82 44.02 7.68
C HIS A 491 -20.88 42.90 8.73
N ILE A 492 -19.97 41.94 8.66
CA ILE A 492 -19.87 40.87 9.65
C ILE A 492 -18.76 41.18 10.66
N SER A 493 -19.10 41.17 11.95
CA SER A 493 -18.11 41.14 13.03
C SER A 493 -17.76 39.72 13.44
N TRP A 494 -16.62 39.52 14.10
CA TRP A 494 -16.23 38.21 14.64
C TRP A 494 -17.28 37.63 15.61
N GLU A 495 -17.93 38.50 16.41
CA GLU A 495 -18.98 38.08 17.34
C GLU A 495 -20.20 37.55 16.57
N GLU A 496 -20.57 38.19 15.46
CA GLU A 496 -21.66 37.75 14.58
C GLU A 496 -21.35 36.47 13.80
N PHE A 497 -20.11 36.34 13.31
CA PHE A 497 -19.65 35.15 12.61
C PHE A 497 -19.62 33.91 13.52
N ILE A 498 -18.99 34.01 14.70
CA ILE A 498 -18.91 32.88 15.64
C ILE A 498 -20.28 32.53 16.23
N GLU A 499 -21.13 33.51 16.53
CA GLU A 499 -22.51 33.23 16.97
C GLU A 499 -23.30 32.48 15.89
N SER A 500 -23.05 32.74 14.60
CA SER A 500 -23.65 32.00 13.48
C SER A 500 -23.01 30.64 13.20
N TRP A 501 -21.76 30.43 13.60
CA TRP A 501 -20.98 29.21 13.31
C TRP A 501 -21.13 28.16 14.44
N GLU A 502 -21.24 28.59 15.70
CA GLU A 502 -21.33 27.70 16.87
C GLU A 502 -22.73 27.10 17.12
N GLU A 503 -23.78 27.53 16.41
CA GLU A 503 -25.17 27.12 16.68
C GLU A 503 -25.55 25.71 16.18
N ASP A 504 -24.74 25.08 15.31
CA ASP A 504 -24.98 23.70 14.85
C ASP A 504 -24.62 22.62 15.90
N ASP A 505 -23.94 23.00 17.00
CA ASP A 505 -23.34 22.05 17.96
C ASP A 505 -23.84 22.21 19.41
N HIS A 506 -25.15 22.34 19.61
CA HIS A 506 -25.74 22.45 20.96
C HIS A 506 -26.72 21.32 21.32
N ASP A 507 -26.15 20.17 21.71
CA ASP A 507 -26.75 19.31 22.71
C ASP A 507 -26.73 20.00 24.10
N GLU A 508 -27.87 20.01 24.80
CA GLU A 508 -28.07 20.71 26.08
C GLU A 508 -27.01 20.39 27.16
N HIS A 509 -25.98 21.24 27.30
CA HIS A 509 -25.07 21.16 28.45
C HIS A 509 -25.66 21.85 29.70
N ASP A 510 -26.29 21.02 30.54
CA ASP A 510 -26.77 21.34 31.89
C ASP A 510 -25.68 22.03 32.75
N GLU A 511 -25.91 23.27 33.21
CA GLU A 511 -24.94 24.07 33.99
C GLU A 511 -24.24 23.24 35.10
N GLU A 512 -22.94 22.97 34.95
CA GLU A 512 -22.20 22.09 35.86
C GLU A 512 -22.26 22.54 37.34
N ALA A 513 -22.91 21.74 38.19
CA ALA A 513 -23.08 22.05 39.61
C ALA A 513 -21.74 21.99 40.39
N MET A 514 -21.22 23.14 40.80
CA MET A 514 -19.99 23.24 41.60
C MET A 514 -20.14 22.67 43.02
N VAL A 515 -19.15 21.87 43.45
CA VAL A 515 -19.12 21.20 44.76
C VAL A 515 -17.87 21.51 45.58
N CYS A 516 -17.97 21.31 46.90
CA CYS A 516 -16.85 21.49 47.81
C CYS A 516 -16.15 20.15 48.12
N TYR A 517 -14.97 19.94 47.53
CA TYR A 517 -14.23 18.68 47.56
C TYR A 517 -13.10 18.65 48.61
N ASN A 518 -12.99 17.54 49.32
CA ASN A 518 -11.91 17.31 50.29
C ASN A 518 -10.80 16.41 49.71
N MET A 519 -9.73 17.01 49.19
CA MET A 519 -8.55 16.29 48.66
C MET A 519 -7.88 15.32 49.64
N SER A 520 -8.03 15.51 50.96
CA SER A 520 -7.42 14.59 51.94
C SER A 520 -8.24 13.32 52.18
N SER A 521 -9.52 13.32 51.82
CA SER A 521 -10.45 12.21 52.05
C SER A 521 -11.18 11.72 50.81
N HIS A 522 -11.01 12.40 49.67
CA HIS A 522 -11.72 12.16 48.42
C HIS A 522 -13.24 12.06 48.62
N THR A 523 -13.83 13.05 49.30
CA THR A 523 -15.28 13.12 49.51
C THR A 523 -15.78 14.54 49.30
N ILE A 524 -17.00 14.65 48.78
CA ILE A 524 -17.73 15.92 48.64
C ILE A 524 -18.38 16.26 49.98
N ASP A 525 -18.12 17.47 50.48
CA ASP A 525 -18.74 18.00 51.70
C ASP A 525 -19.89 18.95 51.34
N SER A 526 -21.11 18.42 51.39
CA SER A 526 -22.36 19.16 51.15
C SER A 526 -22.71 20.16 52.27
N GLY A 527 -21.87 20.29 53.30
CA GLY A 527 -22.02 21.30 54.36
C GLY A 527 -21.64 22.72 53.95
N TYR A 528 -20.96 22.89 52.80
CA TYR A 528 -20.51 24.18 52.27
C TYR A 528 -21.01 24.37 50.84
N THR A 529 -21.86 25.37 50.63
CA THR A 529 -22.52 25.63 49.34
C THR A 529 -22.02 26.90 48.67
N THR A 530 -20.89 27.44 49.11
CA THR A 530 -20.25 28.61 48.48
C THR A 530 -18.74 28.43 48.45
N GLN A 531 -18.10 28.89 47.37
CA GLN A 531 -16.65 28.85 47.20
C GLN A 531 -15.89 29.45 48.40
N ALA A 532 -16.34 30.61 48.91
CA ALA A 532 -15.67 31.30 50.01
C ALA A 532 -15.68 30.51 51.33
N ASP A 533 -16.76 29.76 51.61
CA ASP A 533 -16.84 28.91 52.80
C ASP A 533 -16.06 27.60 52.60
N CYS A 534 -16.04 27.07 51.37
CA CYS A 534 -15.27 25.89 50.98
C CYS A 534 -13.75 26.12 51.14
N GLU A 535 -13.23 27.16 50.50
CA GLU A 535 -11.83 27.55 50.61
C GLU A 535 -11.47 27.98 52.05
N GLY A 536 -12.41 28.64 52.74
CA GLY A 536 -12.27 29.01 54.14
C GLY A 536 -12.15 27.81 55.09
N ALA A 537 -12.71 26.66 54.72
CA ALA A 537 -12.57 25.39 55.41
C ALA A 537 -11.30 24.60 55.01
N GLY A 538 -10.56 25.08 54.00
CA GLY A 538 -9.37 24.43 53.45
C GLY A 538 -9.69 23.27 52.49
N LEU A 539 -10.86 23.32 51.85
CA LEU A 539 -11.36 22.40 50.84
C LEU A 539 -11.30 23.07 49.46
N THR A 540 -11.37 22.29 48.38
CA THR A 540 -11.28 22.79 47.00
C THR A 540 -12.68 22.92 46.42
N TRP A 541 -12.97 24.02 45.74
CA TRP A 541 -14.22 24.23 45.02
C TRP A 541 -14.02 23.77 43.57
N THR A 542 -14.73 22.73 43.13
CA THR A 542 -14.52 22.07 41.82
C THR A 542 -15.87 21.65 41.23
N ALA A 543 -15.92 21.41 39.91
CA ALA A 543 -17.05 20.74 39.28
C ALA A 543 -17.27 19.34 39.89
N ALA A 544 -18.51 18.87 39.92
CA ALA A 544 -18.87 17.60 40.56
C ALA A 544 -18.20 16.37 39.92
N ASN A 545 -17.80 16.47 38.66
CA ASN A 545 -17.31 15.35 37.86
C ASN A 545 -15.77 15.24 37.75
N SER A 546 -15.01 16.10 38.41
CA SER A 546 -13.53 16.17 38.24
C SER A 546 -12.74 15.06 38.99
N GLY A 547 -13.23 13.82 39.02
CA GLY A 547 -12.63 12.70 39.76
C GLY A 547 -12.15 11.56 38.87
N SER A 548 -10.85 11.53 38.55
CA SER A 548 -10.09 10.46 37.87
C SER A 548 -10.84 9.14 37.62
N SER A 549 -11.39 9.01 36.41
CA SER A 549 -11.34 7.76 35.67
C SER A 549 -10.00 7.72 34.92
N HIS A 550 -9.40 6.54 34.85
CA HIS A 550 -8.23 6.25 34.03
C HIS A 550 -8.72 5.35 32.91
N GLY A 551 -8.43 5.73 31.67
CA GLY A 551 -8.64 4.92 30.48
C GLY A 551 -9.76 5.51 29.62
N GLU A 552 -9.38 5.88 28.41
CA GLU A 552 -10.12 6.54 27.32
C GLU A 552 -9.81 8.04 27.29
N GLU A 553 -9.01 8.40 26.30
CA GLU A 553 -8.70 9.76 25.90
C GLU A 553 -9.94 10.24 25.15
N ASP A 554 -10.79 11.00 25.83
CA ASP A 554 -11.77 11.87 25.19
C ASP A 554 -10.96 12.92 24.41
N GLY A 555 -10.87 12.73 23.08
CA GLY A 555 -10.11 13.55 22.14
C GLY A 555 -10.86 14.77 21.62
N HIS A 556 -12.06 15.07 22.12
CA HIS A 556 -12.92 16.11 21.55
C HIS A 556 -12.71 17.51 22.18
N ASP A 557 -12.24 17.63 23.43
CA ASP A 557 -12.13 18.94 24.11
C ASP A 557 -10.93 19.83 23.67
N ALA A 558 -10.08 19.37 22.74
CA ALA A 558 -8.88 20.11 22.33
C ALA A 558 -8.86 20.50 20.83
N HIS A 559 -9.83 20.03 20.05
CA HIS A 559 -9.97 20.38 18.64
C HIS A 559 -10.58 21.78 18.48
N ASP A 560 -11.65 22.10 19.23
CA ASP A 560 -12.37 23.39 19.13
C ASP A 560 -11.50 24.63 19.44
N GLU A 561 -10.62 24.56 20.46
CA GLU A 561 -9.78 25.72 20.82
C GLU A 561 -8.74 26.05 19.71
N HIS A 562 -8.37 25.09 18.85
CA HIS A 562 -7.39 25.31 17.78
C HIS A 562 -8.03 25.85 16.50
N GLU A 563 -9.26 25.41 16.23
CA GLU A 563 -10.07 25.83 15.09
C GLU A 563 -10.50 27.30 15.21
N GLU A 564 -11.02 27.70 16.37
CA GLU A 564 -11.37 29.11 16.64
C GLU A 564 -10.14 30.04 16.49
N GLU A 565 -8.95 29.58 16.92
CA GLU A 565 -7.70 30.35 16.77
C GLU A 565 -7.30 30.54 15.29
N MET A 566 -7.52 29.54 14.43
CA MET A 566 -7.21 29.61 12.99
C MET A 566 -8.24 30.43 12.22
N LEU A 567 -9.53 30.20 12.44
CA LEU A 567 -10.62 31.00 11.86
C LEU A 567 -10.48 32.47 12.25
N MET A 568 -10.06 32.75 13.49
CA MET A 568 -9.77 34.12 13.92
C MET A 568 -8.55 34.71 13.19
N GLU A 569 -7.53 33.91 12.86
CA GLU A 569 -6.38 34.36 12.08
C GLU A 569 -6.83 34.72 10.66
N MET A 570 -7.55 33.82 9.97
CA MET A 570 -8.12 34.03 8.63
C MET A 570 -9.03 35.27 8.58
N PHE A 571 -9.93 35.43 9.56
CA PHE A 571 -10.82 36.59 9.66
C PHE A 571 -10.02 37.91 9.76
N ASN A 572 -8.95 37.91 10.56
CA ASN A 572 -8.10 39.09 10.69
C ASN A 572 -7.23 39.37 9.46
N GLU A 573 -6.86 38.34 8.69
CA GLU A 573 -6.13 38.49 7.43
C GLU A 573 -7.02 39.05 6.31
N SER A 574 -8.27 38.57 6.27
CA SER A 574 -9.32 39.03 5.36
C SER A 574 -9.80 40.46 5.67
N ASP A 575 -9.71 40.95 6.91
CA ASP A 575 -9.91 42.38 7.27
C ASP A 575 -8.76 43.28 6.76
N MET A 576 -8.73 43.48 5.44
CA MET A 576 -7.71 44.24 4.73
C MET A 576 -7.60 45.70 5.21
N ASN A 577 -8.69 46.25 5.73
CA ASN A 577 -8.79 47.63 6.14
C ASN A 577 -8.52 47.83 7.65
N SER A 578 -8.50 46.74 8.42
CA SER A 578 -8.24 46.62 9.85
C SER A 578 -9.22 47.41 10.72
N ASP A 579 -10.51 47.43 10.36
CA ASP A 579 -11.56 48.05 11.18
C ASP A 579 -12.35 47.07 12.05
N GLY A 580 -12.02 45.79 11.97
CA GLY A 580 -12.55 44.69 12.78
C GLY A 580 -13.88 44.14 12.27
N LEU A 581 -14.20 44.39 11.01
CA LEU A 581 -15.43 44.00 10.33
C LEU A 581 -15.07 43.54 8.91
N LEU A 582 -15.78 42.54 8.38
CA LEU A 582 -15.68 42.14 6.98
C LEU A 582 -16.81 42.80 6.19
N ASN A 583 -16.46 43.60 5.19
CA ASN A 583 -17.41 44.03 4.15
C ASN A 583 -17.57 42.93 3.09
N ALA A 584 -18.60 43.00 2.23
CA ALA A 584 -18.86 41.99 1.19
C ALA A 584 -17.62 41.48 0.42
N SER A 585 -16.66 42.34 0.04
CA SER A 585 -15.45 41.91 -0.67
C SER A 585 -14.35 41.35 0.23
N GLU A 586 -14.35 41.69 1.52
CA GLU A 586 -13.48 41.06 2.52
C GLU A 586 -14.08 39.73 3.00
N LEU A 587 -15.41 39.60 2.98
CA LEU A 587 -16.16 38.40 3.31
C LEU A 587 -16.02 37.34 2.22
N GLU A 588 -16.08 37.73 0.94
CA GLU A 588 -15.81 36.86 -0.21
C GLU A 588 -14.47 36.14 -0.08
N HIS A 589 -13.40 36.90 0.20
CA HIS A 589 -12.06 36.34 0.42
C HIS A 589 -11.99 35.45 1.68
N PHE A 590 -12.76 35.76 2.71
CA PHE A 590 -12.78 34.98 3.94
C PHE A 590 -13.48 33.64 3.76
N ILE A 591 -14.60 33.62 3.02
CA ILE A 591 -15.31 32.39 2.66
C ILE A 591 -14.43 31.52 1.75
N GLU A 592 -13.73 32.11 0.77
CA GLU A 592 -12.74 31.39 -0.05
C GLU A 592 -11.59 30.79 0.80
N ASP A 593 -11.09 31.52 1.81
CA ASP A 593 -10.02 31.03 2.69
C ASP A 593 -10.51 29.88 3.62
N ILE A 594 -11.79 29.90 4.00
CA ILE A 594 -12.45 28.84 4.79
C ILE A 594 -12.66 27.60 3.94
N ASP A 595 -13.23 27.76 2.75
CA ASP A 595 -13.47 26.66 1.82
C ASP A 595 -12.16 25.96 1.43
N ALA A 596 -11.10 26.73 1.15
CA ALA A 596 -9.77 26.16 0.90
C ALA A 596 -9.12 25.49 2.12
N TRP A 597 -9.61 25.76 3.33
CA TRP A 597 -9.16 25.13 4.57
C TRP A 597 -9.95 23.86 4.91
N GLU A 598 -11.26 23.86 4.64
CA GLU A 598 -12.13 22.69 4.74
C GLU A 598 -11.84 21.68 3.61
N ASN A 599 -11.53 22.18 2.41
CA ASN A 599 -11.21 21.43 1.19
C ASN A 599 -9.80 21.78 0.67
N PRO A 600 -8.71 21.35 1.34
CA PRO A 600 -7.36 21.62 0.86
C PRO A 600 -7.16 20.99 -0.53
N PRO A 601 -6.52 21.69 -1.49
CA PRO A 601 -6.20 21.08 -2.77
C PRO A 601 -5.34 19.84 -2.53
N MET A 602 -5.67 18.75 -3.21
CA MET A 602 -4.88 17.52 -3.13
C MET A 602 -4.07 17.34 -4.41
N GLY A 603 -2.89 16.75 -4.27
CA GLY A 603 -2.06 16.36 -5.40
C GLY A 603 -1.90 14.85 -5.44
N TYR A 604 -2.19 14.23 -6.58
CA TYR A 604 -2.12 12.77 -6.74
C TYR A 604 -1.04 12.37 -7.76
N VAL A 605 -0.40 11.23 -7.52
CA VAL A 605 0.54 10.58 -8.45
C VAL A 605 0.54 9.07 -8.21
N THR A 606 0.56 8.27 -9.26
CA THR A 606 0.66 6.81 -9.18
C THR A 606 2.13 6.37 -9.08
N LEU A 607 2.48 5.65 -8.02
CA LEU A 607 3.74 4.95 -7.81
C LEU A 607 3.59 3.46 -8.17
N HIS A 608 4.34 2.99 -9.17
CA HIS A 608 4.40 1.55 -9.45
C HIS A 608 5.55 0.90 -8.68
N VAL A 609 5.20 -0.08 -7.86
CA VAL A 609 6.12 -0.94 -7.10
C VAL A 609 6.32 -2.24 -7.85
N GLU A 610 7.47 -2.37 -8.51
CA GLU A 610 7.80 -3.54 -9.34
C GLU A 610 8.17 -4.81 -8.55
N ALA A 611 8.42 -4.70 -7.24
CA ALA A 611 8.78 -5.85 -6.41
C ALA A 611 8.60 -5.55 -4.92
N GLU A 612 8.09 -6.54 -4.17
CA GLU A 612 7.93 -6.42 -2.72
C GLU A 612 9.25 -6.05 -2.00
N GLY A 613 9.17 -5.14 -1.02
CA GLY A 613 10.19 -4.92 0.00
C GLY A 613 10.19 -3.50 0.54
N GLU A 614 11.28 -3.10 1.20
CA GLU A 614 11.39 -1.77 1.81
C GLU A 614 11.73 -0.69 0.77
N TYR A 615 11.03 0.45 0.82
CA TYR A 615 11.21 1.63 -0.01
C TYR A 615 11.41 2.86 0.86
N GLY A 616 12.42 3.67 0.55
CA GLY A 616 12.67 4.93 1.22
C GLY A 616 12.26 6.12 0.37
N PHE A 617 11.56 7.06 0.99
CA PHE A 617 11.06 8.30 0.40
C PHE A 617 11.79 9.48 1.03
N ALA A 618 12.64 10.16 0.29
CA ALA A 618 13.32 11.36 0.74
C ALA A 618 12.57 12.61 0.27
N HIS A 619 12.04 13.38 1.23
CA HIS A 619 11.18 14.54 0.96
C HIS A 619 11.47 15.71 1.93
N PRO A 620 10.95 16.92 1.67
CA PRO A 620 11.04 18.05 2.61
C PRO A 620 10.26 17.79 3.89
N ALA A 621 10.71 18.34 5.02
CA ALA A 621 10.12 18.12 6.33
C ALA A 621 8.74 18.77 6.54
N ASP A 622 8.38 19.69 5.65
CA ASP A 622 7.10 20.39 5.57
C ASP A 622 6.10 19.74 4.60
N LEU A 623 6.51 18.68 3.90
CA LEU A 623 5.60 17.90 3.05
C LEU A 623 4.95 16.78 3.87
N GLU A 624 3.62 16.76 3.87
CA GLU A 624 2.78 15.64 4.33
C GLU A 624 2.25 14.88 3.11
N PHE A 625 2.28 13.55 3.18
CA PHE A 625 1.78 12.69 2.12
C PHE A 625 1.35 11.34 2.68
N HIS A 626 0.40 10.71 2.00
CA HIS A 626 -0.10 9.37 2.30
C HIS A 626 0.21 8.41 1.16
N VAL A 627 0.40 7.14 1.51
CA VAL A 627 0.62 6.06 0.53
C VAL A 627 -0.58 5.15 0.61
N VAL A 628 -1.35 5.06 -0.46
CA VAL A 628 -2.57 4.25 -0.54
C VAL A 628 -2.36 3.18 -1.60
N MET A 629 -2.70 1.93 -1.31
CA MET A 629 -2.73 0.88 -2.33
C MET A 629 -3.75 1.29 -3.39
N ALA A 630 -3.37 1.35 -4.67
CA ALA A 630 -4.35 1.44 -5.72
C ALA A 630 -5.23 0.19 -5.63
N GLY A 631 -6.48 0.35 -5.24
CA GLY A 631 -7.38 -0.78 -5.00
C GLY A 631 -7.50 -1.65 -6.24
N ASP A 632 -7.68 -2.97 -6.04
CA ASP A 632 -8.30 -3.83 -7.05
C ASP A 632 -9.56 -3.09 -7.56
N GLY A 633 -9.47 -2.61 -8.80
CA GLY A 633 -10.36 -1.66 -9.46
C GLY A 633 -11.71 -1.36 -8.82
N HIS A 634 -11.97 -0.07 -8.62
CA HIS A 634 -13.31 0.50 -8.84
C HIS A 634 -13.65 0.47 -10.34
N ASP A 635 -13.59 -0.71 -10.96
CA ASP A 635 -13.93 -0.96 -12.37
C ASP A 635 -15.34 -1.56 -12.51
N ASP A 636 -16.22 -1.29 -11.52
CA ASP A 636 -17.66 -1.60 -11.52
C ASP A 636 -18.40 -0.64 -10.56
N HIS A 637 -18.48 0.65 -10.92
CA HIS A 637 -19.49 1.56 -10.35
C HIS A 637 -20.24 2.32 -11.45
N ASP A 638 -20.86 1.54 -12.33
CA ASP A 638 -22.02 1.94 -13.14
C ASP A 638 -23.14 0.93 -12.77
N ASP A 639 -23.69 1.06 -11.56
CA ASP A 639 -25.00 0.56 -11.10
C ASP A 639 -25.07 0.60 -9.56
N HIS A 640 -25.09 1.80 -8.95
CA HIS A 640 -25.66 1.96 -7.62
C HIS A 640 -27.17 2.18 -7.75
N ALA A 641 -27.91 1.09 -7.58
CA ALA A 641 -29.28 1.15 -7.07
C ALA A 641 -29.37 0.26 -5.83
N GLY A 642 -29.31 0.92 -4.67
CA GLY A 642 -29.93 0.47 -3.42
C GLY A 642 -29.21 -0.65 -2.66
N HIS A 643 -28.22 -0.29 -1.87
CA HIS A 643 -28.02 -0.97 -0.59
C HIS A 643 -28.59 -0.06 0.50
N ASP A 644 -29.67 -0.51 1.13
CA ASP A 644 -29.90 -0.21 2.54
C ASP A 644 -29.97 -1.53 3.29
N ASP A 645 -28.86 -1.81 3.96
CA ASP A 645 -28.89 -2.48 5.24
C ASP A 645 -29.63 -1.51 6.21
N HIS A 646 -30.55 -1.96 7.04
CA HIS A 646 -30.16 -2.18 8.43
C HIS A 646 -31.13 -3.09 9.18
N ALA A 647 -30.49 -3.89 10.01
CA ALA A 647 -31.07 -4.62 11.11
C ALA A 647 -31.85 -3.70 12.07
N ASP A 648 -32.99 -4.17 12.57
CA ASP A 648 -33.36 -3.88 13.94
C ASP A 648 -34.15 -5.01 14.60
N GLU A 649 -33.83 -5.19 15.87
CA GLU A 649 -34.15 -6.33 16.70
C GLU A 649 -35.65 -6.44 17.08
N GLU A 650 -36.10 -7.66 17.39
CA GLU A 650 -36.64 -8.00 18.74
C GLU A 650 -37.26 -9.41 18.77
N ASP A 651 -36.70 -10.23 19.68
CA ASP A 651 -37.37 -11.20 20.56
C ASP A 651 -38.51 -12.11 20.04
N ASP A 652 -38.25 -13.42 19.99
CA ASP A 652 -39.07 -14.38 20.76
C ASP A 652 -38.42 -15.78 20.94
N HIS A 653 -37.96 -16.00 22.17
CA HIS A 653 -37.89 -17.21 23.00
C HIS A 653 -38.18 -18.65 22.51
N ASP A 654 -37.37 -19.55 23.10
CA ASP A 654 -37.66 -20.92 23.60
C ASP A 654 -37.69 -22.10 22.59
N ASP A 655 -36.70 -22.99 22.65
CA ASP A 655 -36.81 -24.25 23.43
C ASP A 655 -35.53 -25.13 23.37
N HIS A 656 -35.19 -25.69 24.53
CA HIS A 656 -34.14 -26.69 24.76
C HIS A 656 -34.39 -28.04 24.06
N ALA A 657 -33.33 -28.73 23.59
CA ALA A 657 -32.84 -29.98 24.22
C ALA A 657 -31.81 -30.76 23.37
N ASP A 658 -30.69 -31.08 24.02
CA ASP A 658 -29.87 -32.31 23.95
C ASP A 658 -29.75 -33.04 22.60
N GLU A 659 -28.53 -33.15 22.04
CA GLU A 659 -27.82 -34.44 21.93
C GLU A 659 -26.30 -34.23 22.08
N GLU A 660 -25.72 -34.95 23.03
CA GLU A 660 -24.28 -35.17 23.14
C GLU A 660 -23.87 -36.24 22.11
N ASP A 661 -22.80 -36.02 21.33
CA ASP A 661 -21.86 -37.10 21.00
C ASP A 661 -20.51 -36.52 20.53
N ASP A 662 -19.50 -36.76 21.37
CA ASP A 662 -18.07 -36.99 21.11
C ASP A 662 -17.43 -36.36 19.84
N HIS A 663 -16.69 -35.26 20.04
CA HIS A 663 -15.51 -34.96 19.22
C HIS A 663 -14.27 -34.81 20.13
N ASP A 664 -13.36 -35.77 19.95
CA ASP A 664 -12.05 -35.86 20.59
C ASP A 664 -11.20 -34.62 20.26
N ASP A 665 -10.60 -34.05 21.31
CA ASP A 665 -9.57 -33.03 21.26
C ASP A 665 -8.38 -33.50 20.40
N HIS A 666 -8.20 -32.85 19.24
CA HIS A 666 -6.90 -32.74 18.60
C HIS A 666 -6.54 -31.26 18.53
N GLU A 667 -5.81 -30.81 19.55
CA GLU A 667 -4.97 -29.62 19.46
C GLU A 667 -3.93 -29.88 18.35
N GLY A 668 -4.18 -29.32 17.17
CA GLY A 668 -3.15 -28.99 16.21
C GLY A 668 -2.54 -27.68 16.65
N GLU A 669 -1.26 -27.69 17.00
CA GLU A 669 -0.47 -26.47 17.10
C GLU A 669 -0.32 -25.95 15.66
N ASP A 670 -1.06 -24.90 15.32
CA ASP A 670 -0.80 -24.10 14.13
C ASP A 670 0.56 -23.42 14.32
N GLY A 671 1.59 -24.02 13.74
CA GLY A 671 2.90 -23.42 13.60
C GLY A 671 2.78 -22.29 12.59
N ASN A 672 2.74 -21.06 13.10
CA ASN A 672 2.95 -19.85 12.35
C ASN A 672 4.32 -19.94 11.65
N HIS A 673 4.34 -20.35 10.38
CA HIS A 673 5.50 -20.18 9.52
C HIS A 673 5.41 -18.75 8.99
N SER A 674 6.16 -17.84 9.61
CA SER A 674 6.48 -16.57 8.97
C SER A 674 7.28 -16.88 7.72
N GLU A 675 6.75 -16.52 6.56
CA GLU A 675 7.52 -16.46 5.33
C GLU A 675 8.53 -15.34 5.50
N GLU A 676 9.76 -15.67 5.91
CA GLU A 676 10.82 -14.67 5.97
C GLU A 676 11.30 -14.42 4.54
N SER A 677 10.84 -13.28 3.99
CA SER A 677 11.55 -12.58 2.93
C SER A 677 13.04 -12.49 3.34
N LEU A 678 13.94 -12.56 2.36
CA LEU A 678 15.36 -12.45 2.66
C LEU A 678 15.67 -11.01 3.07
N ASN A 679 15.59 -10.75 4.37
CA ASN A 679 15.95 -9.47 5.02
C ASN A 679 17.38 -9.01 4.67
N TYR A 680 18.21 -9.88 4.08
CA TYR A 680 19.62 -9.61 3.79
C TYR A 680 20.10 -10.30 2.52
N ASP A 681 21.05 -9.65 1.85
CA ASP A 681 21.72 -10.19 0.67
C ASP A 681 22.75 -11.23 1.11
N PRO A 682 22.61 -12.50 0.72
CA PRO A 682 23.56 -13.54 1.11
C PRO A 682 24.82 -13.57 0.23
N HIS A 683 24.90 -12.84 -0.88
CA HIS A 683 25.96 -12.95 -1.89
C HIS A 683 27.35 -12.41 -1.47
N SER A 684 27.62 -12.39 -0.18
CA SER A 684 28.90 -12.00 0.43
C SER A 684 30.11 -12.71 -0.16
N TRP A 685 29.96 -13.94 -0.69
CA TRP A 685 31.06 -14.67 -1.32
C TRP A 685 31.56 -14.02 -2.62
N LEU A 686 30.79 -13.11 -3.24
CA LEU A 686 31.22 -12.33 -4.38
C LEU A 686 32.17 -11.18 -3.99
N SER A 687 32.31 -10.87 -2.70
CA SER A 687 33.43 -10.07 -2.19
C SER A 687 34.61 -10.96 -1.79
N PRO A 688 35.80 -10.81 -2.43
CA PRO A 688 36.98 -11.60 -2.05
C PRO A 688 37.42 -11.38 -0.60
N LEU A 689 37.11 -10.21 -0.02
CA LEU A 689 37.41 -9.91 1.39
C LEU A 689 36.44 -10.64 2.33
N ALA A 690 35.14 -10.59 2.08
CA ALA A 690 34.16 -11.30 2.88
C ALA A 690 34.36 -12.82 2.79
N PHE A 691 34.56 -13.36 1.57
CA PHE A 691 34.88 -14.78 1.40
C PHE A 691 36.16 -15.21 2.14
N ASN A 692 37.15 -14.31 2.24
CA ASN A 692 38.36 -14.56 3.03
C ASN A 692 38.12 -14.56 4.55
N ALA A 693 37.11 -13.84 5.04
CA ALA A 693 36.69 -13.93 6.44
C ALA A 693 36.08 -15.31 6.74
N GLN A 694 35.24 -15.82 5.84
CA GLN A 694 34.60 -17.14 5.92
C GLN A 694 35.61 -18.30 5.95
N VAL A 695 36.78 -18.16 5.30
CA VAL A 695 37.89 -19.13 5.39
C VAL A 695 38.25 -19.46 6.84
N THR A 696 38.21 -18.47 7.74
CA THR A 696 38.56 -18.67 9.15
C THR A 696 37.51 -19.50 9.88
N VAL A 697 36.22 -19.28 9.56
CA VAL A 697 35.08 -20.04 10.14
C VAL A 697 35.21 -21.51 9.76
N VAL A 698 35.31 -21.80 8.46
CA VAL A 698 35.43 -23.16 7.92
C VAL A 698 36.68 -23.86 8.44
N MET A 699 37.84 -23.18 8.48
CA MET A 699 39.09 -23.76 9.01
C MET A 699 38.95 -24.17 10.49
N ASN A 700 38.30 -23.33 11.32
CA ASN A 700 38.10 -23.62 12.74
C ASN A 700 37.13 -24.79 12.95
N ALA A 701 36.04 -24.84 12.18
CA ALA A 701 35.08 -25.93 12.21
C ALA A 701 35.72 -27.26 11.78
N LEU A 702 36.43 -27.28 10.65
CA LEU A 702 37.17 -28.46 10.18
C LEU A 702 38.23 -28.92 11.19
N THR A 703 38.97 -27.99 11.81
CA THR A 703 39.96 -28.34 12.85
C THR A 703 39.30 -28.96 14.08
N THR A 704 38.09 -28.52 14.42
CA THR A 704 37.33 -29.04 15.57
C THR A 704 36.80 -30.44 15.27
N ALA A 705 36.21 -30.64 14.10
CA ALA A 705 35.66 -31.92 13.67
C ALA A 705 36.76 -32.96 13.38
N PHE A 706 37.85 -32.54 12.73
CA PHE A 706 38.94 -33.40 12.29
C PHE A 706 40.32 -32.91 12.79
N PRO A 707 40.63 -33.04 14.10
CA PRO A 707 41.87 -32.54 14.69
C PRO A 707 43.16 -33.10 14.07
N ASP A 708 43.10 -34.30 13.47
CA ASP A 708 44.23 -34.93 12.80
C ASP A 708 44.66 -34.16 11.52
N GLY A 709 43.76 -33.36 10.92
CA GLY A 709 44.00 -32.52 9.74
C GLY A 709 44.47 -31.09 10.05
N GLU A 710 44.53 -30.68 11.33
CA GLU A 710 44.74 -29.28 11.76
C GLU A 710 45.90 -28.56 11.05
N ASN A 711 47.05 -29.22 10.89
CA ASN A 711 48.22 -28.58 10.28
C ASN A 711 48.03 -28.33 8.78
N ASP A 712 47.36 -29.26 8.10
CA ASP A 712 47.10 -29.16 6.66
C ASP A 712 46.03 -28.10 6.42
N PHE A 713 44.94 -28.09 7.20
CA PHE A 713 43.90 -27.06 7.14
C PHE A 713 44.46 -25.66 7.34
N LYS A 714 45.31 -25.46 8.35
CA LYS A 714 45.93 -24.14 8.59
C LYS A 714 46.85 -23.70 7.46
N ALA A 715 47.67 -24.61 6.94
CA ALA A 715 48.59 -24.30 5.84
C ALA A 715 47.84 -23.98 4.52
N ASN A 716 46.76 -24.72 4.26
CA ASN A 716 45.90 -24.52 3.10
C ASN A 716 45.09 -23.23 3.24
N ALA A 717 44.48 -22.97 4.40
CA ALA A 717 43.77 -21.72 4.70
C ALA A 717 44.69 -20.50 4.54
N GLU A 718 45.93 -20.54 5.06
CA GLU A 718 46.91 -19.46 4.85
C GLU A 718 47.22 -19.24 3.36
N THR A 719 47.28 -20.32 2.56
CA THR A 719 47.54 -20.25 1.12
C THR A 719 46.35 -19.67 0.37
N TYR A 720 45.15 -20.18 0.64
CA TYR A 720 43.92 -19.76 -0.01
C TYR A 720 43.56 -18.31 0.35
N SER A 721 43.70 -17.94 1.63
CA SER A 721 43.56 -16.57 2.11
C SER A 721 44.48 -15.59 1.37
N ALA A 722 45.74 -15.99 1.11
CA ALA A 722 46.67 -15.16 0.34
C ALA A 722 46.25 -15.03 -1.15
N GLN A 723 45.54 -16.00 -1.72
CA GLN A 723 45.00 -15.91 -3.08
C GLN A 723 43.79 -14.97 -3.12
N LEU A 724 42.88 -15.07 -2.15
CA LEU A 724 41.72 -14.17 -2.03
C LEU A 724 42.14 -12.72 -1.78
N THR A 725 43.12 -12.49 -0.90
CA THR A 725 43.70 -11.15 -0.70
C THR A 725 44.37 -10.62 -1.97
N ALA A 726 44.98 -11.49 -2.79
CA ALA A 726 45.56 -11.05 -4.05
C ALA A 726 44.51 -10.69 -5.11
N LEU A 727 43.34 -11.35 -5.05
CA LEU A 727 42.18 -11.06 -5.88
C LEU A 727 41.54 -9.73 -5.47
N ASP A 728 41.28 -9.50 -4.17
CA ASP A 728 40.86 -8.21 -3.63
C ASP A 728 41.76 -7.06 -4.08
N VAL A 729 43.09 -7.21 -3.93
CA VAL A 729 44.06 -6.20 -4.40
C VAL A 729 43.96 -5.96 -5.92
N ALA A 730 43.52 -6.94 -6.70
CA ALA A 730 43.29 -6.76 -8.13
C ALA A 730 42.00 -6.00 -8.44
N PHE A 731 40.93 -6.24 -7.66
CA PHE A 731 39.69 -5.45 -7.71
C PHE A 731 39.93 -3.99 -7.27
N ASP A 732 40.60 -3.75 -6.14
CA ASP A 732 40.98 -2.40 -5.69
C ASP A 732 41.83 -1.66 -6.73
N ALA A 733 42.79 -2.36 -7.35
CA ALA A 733 43.60 -1.78 -8.42
C ALA A 733 42.79 -1.41 -9.67
N ALA A 734 41.65 -2.06 -9.91
CA ALA A 734 40.76 -1.79 -11.04
C ALA A 734 39.76 -0.67 -10.71
N PHE A 735 39.03 -0.80 -9.60
CA PHE A 735 37.81 -0.03 -9.31
C PHE A 735 37.93 0.92 -8.11
N GLY A 736 38.93 0.73 -7.24
CA GLY A 736 39.11 1.56 -6.06
C GLY A 736 39.32 3.05 -6.41
N THR A 737 39.34 3.90 -5.38
CA THR A 737 39.41 5.37 -5.50
C THR A 737 40.56 5.91 -6.39
N ASP A 738 41.70 5.20 -6.42
CA ASP A 738 42.87 5.50 -7.25
C ASP A 738 43.07 4.45 -8.39
N GLY A 739 42.06 3.63 -8.65
CA GLY A 739 42.05 2.49 -9.56
C GLY A 739 42.08 2.87 -11.04
N LEU A 740 42.14 1.85 -11.90
CA LEU A 740 42.19 2.00 -13.36
C LEU A 740 40.99 2.77 -13.91
N CYS A 741 39.77 2.49 -13.45
CA CYS A 741 38.55 3.12 -13.94
C CYS A 741 38.50 4.62 -13.59
N MET A 742 38.67 4.95 -12.31
CA MET A 742 38.72 6.34 -11.86
C MET A 742 39.85 7.14 -12.53
N ALA A 743 41.05 6.56 -12.65
CA ALA A 743 42.16 7.22 -13.33
C ALA A 743 41.92 7.42 -14.85
N GLY A 744 41.06 6.60 -15.44
CA GLY A 744 40.61 6.71 -16.82
C GLY A 744 39.49 7.74 -17.03
N GLY A 745 38.81 8.15 -15.95
CA GLY A 745 37.63 9.01 -16.01
C GLY A 745 36.40 8.28 -16.56
N TYR A 746 36.31 6.98 -16.28
CA TYR A 746 35.14 6.16 -16.59
C TYR A 746 34.18 6.20 -15.41
N ASP A 747 32.89 6.29 -15.73
CA ASP A 747 31.84 6.04 -14.76
C ASP A 747 31.73 4.54 -14.49
N LYS A 748 31.44 4.13 -13.25
CA LYS A 748 31.41 2.71 -12.85
C LYS A 748 29.96 2.19 -12.84
N THR A 749 29.20 2.54 -13.86
CA THR A 749 27.82 2.08 -14.05
C THR A 749 27.81 0.83 -14.93
N VAL A 750 27.09 -0.20 -14.50
CA VAL A 750 26.98 -1.49 -15.21
C VAL A 750 25.53 -1.95 -15.23
N ALA A 751 25.08 -2.49 -16.37
CA ALA A 751 23.79 -3.14 -16.48
C ALA A 751 23.92 -4.65 -16.24
N ALA A 752 23.13 -5.24 -15.34
CA ALA A 752 23.12 -6.66 -15.04
C ALA A 752 21.68 -7.23 -14.96
N ASN A 753 21.51 -8.54 -15.10
CA ASN A 753 20.18 -9.17 -15.00
C ASN A 753 19.84 -9.71 -13.60
N HIS A 754 20.73 -9.64 -12.60
CA HIS A 754 20.45 -10.12 -11.25
C HIS A 754 21.23 -9.31 -10.21
N ILE A 755 20.58 -9.01 -9.08
CA ILE A 755 21.12 -8.20 -7.97
C ILE A 755 21.95 -9.08 -7.01
N ALA A 756 22.99 -9.74 -7.52
CA ALA A 756 23.90 -10.56 -6.71
C ALA A 756 25.16 -9.80 -6.22
N TYR A 757 25.37 -8.57 -6.67
CA TYR A 757 26.71 -7.95 -6.67
C TYR A 757 26.89 -6.83 -5.64
N SER A 758 25.95 -6.64 -4.71
CA SER A 758 25.92 -5.54 -3.75
C SER A 758 27.22 -5.39 -2.95
N TYR A 759 27.82 -6.51 -2.52
CA TYR A 759 29.08 -6.48 -1.74
C TYR A 759 30.26 -5.89 -2.50
N ILE A 760 30.36 -6.11 -3.81
CA ILE A 760 31.41 -5.48 -4.63
C ILE A 760 30.99 -4.09 -5.13
N ALA A 761 29.69 -3.86 -5.27
CA ALA A 761 29.10 -2.57 -5.58
C ALA A 761 29.46 -1.54 -4.51
N VAL A 762 29.17 -1.86 -3.24
CA VAL A 762 29.44 -1.00 -2.08
C VAL A 762 30.95 -0.83 -1.86
N GLU A 763 31.73 -1.91 -1.87
CA GLU A 763 33.18 -1.83 -1.57
C GLU A 763 33.95 -1.00 -2.62
N TYR A 764 33.56 -1.11 -3.90
CA TYR A 764 34.28 -0.47 -4.99
C TYR A 764 33.52 0.65 -5.68
N ASP A 765 32.36 1.06 -5.14
CA ASP A 765 31.52 2.13 -5.65
C ASP A 765 31.19 1.90 -7.14
N ILE A 766 30.65 0.71 -7.43
CA ILE A 766 30.18 0.31 -8.77
C ILE A 766 28.65 0.37 -8.73
N LYS A 767 28.05 1.20 -9.57
CA LYS A 767 26.60 1.33 -9.67
C LYS A 767 26.08 0.19 -10.55
N PHE A 768 25.47 -0.81 -9.93
CA PHE A 768 24.78 -1.87 -10.66
C PHE A 768 23.35 -1.43 -10.90
N MET A 769 23.02 -1.27 -12.18
CA MET A 769 21.67 -1.12 -12.64
C MET A 769 21.20 -2.51 -13.01
N THR A 770 20.28 -3.05 -12.24
CA THR A 770 19.63 -4.27 -12.66
C THR A 770 18.47 -3.93 -13.56
N VAL A 771 18.32 -4.77 -14.57
CA VAL A 771 17.07 -4.80 -15.29
C VAL A 771 16.07 -5.44 -14.35
N HIS A 772 15.26 -4.62 -13.70
CA HIS A 772 14.09 -5.08 -12.96
C HIS A 772 13.19 -5.89 -13.92
N GLY A 773 12.56 -6.93 -13.42
CA GLY A 773 11.77 -7.87 -14.23
C GLY A 773 12.56 -8.88 -15.08
N LEU A 774 13.90 -8.78 -15.19
CA LEU A 774 14.72 -9.87 -15.76
C LEU A 774 15.09 -10.90 -14.68
N ASP A 775 14.07 -11.54 -14.11
CA ASP A 775 14.25 -12.77 -13.35
C ASP A 775 15.20 -13.72 -14.11
N PRO A 776 16.21 -14.34 -13.47
CA PRO A 776 16.97 -15.43 -14.08
C PRO A 776 16.10 -16.53 -14.70
N GLU A 777 14.84 -16.69 -14.27
CA GLU A 777 13.89 -17.71 -14.73
C GLU A 777 12.63 -17.17 -15.46
N GLY A 778 12.34 -15.86 -15.40
CA GLY A 778 11.14 -15.20 -15.95
C GLY A 778 11.36 -14.38 -17.24
N GLU A 779 10.28 -14.10 -17.99
CA GLU A 779 10.32 -13.17 -19.14
C GLU A 779 10.02 -11.74 -18.66
N PRO A 780 10.84 -10.73 -19.02
CA PRO A 780 10.64 -9.35 -18.58
C PRO A 780 9.43 -8.72 -19.27
N SER A 781 8.79 -7.75 -18.62
CA SER A 781 7.68 -7.01 -19.21
C SER A 781 8.16 -6.15 -20.41
N PRO A 782 7.29 -5.84 -21.39
CA PRO A 782 7.65 -4.91 -22.47
C PRO A 782 8.08 -3.53 -21.99
N GLU A 783 7.57 -3.09 -20.84
CA GLU A 783 7.88 -1.80 -20.22
C GLU A 783 9.27 -1.80 -19.59
N ASP A 784 9.62 -2.85 -18.84
CA ASP A 784 10.96 -3.02 -18.24
C ASP A 784 12.04 -3.06 -19.32
N ILE A 785 11.74 -3.77 -20.42
CA ILE A 785 12.62 -3.78 -21.59
C ILE A 785 12.81 -2.36 -22.12
N ALA A 786 11.76 -1.56 -22.24
CA ALA A 786 11.83 -0.19 -22.76
C ALA A 786 12.66 0.71 -21.84
N LYS A 787 12.41 0.70 -20.53
CA LYS A 787 13.15 1.45 -19.50
C LYS A 787 14.65 1.14 -19.58
N VAL A 788 15.00 -0.14 -19.59
CA VAL A 788 16.41 -0.57 -19.68
C VAL A 788 17.05 -0.22 -21.00
N VAL A 789 16.30 -0.35 -22.10
CA VAL A 789 16.78 0.03 -23.42
C VAL A 789 17.10 1.52 -23.47
N ASP A 790 16.29 2.38 -22.86
CA ASP A 790 16.52 3.81 -22.84
C ASP A 790 17.66 4.19 -21.90
N PHE A 791 17.71 3.63 -20.70
CA PHE A 791 18.85 3.80 -19.79
C PHE A 791 20.20 3.39 -20.42
N ILE A 792 20.25 2.22 -21.07
CA ILE A 792 21.47 1.76 -21.76
C ILE A 792 21.92 2.77 -22.84
N LYS A 793 20.97 3.40 -23.54
CA LYS A 793 21.29 4.41 -24.56
C LYS A 793 21.75 5.72 -23.92
N GLU A 794 21.13 6.16 -22.84
CA GLU A 794 21.41 7.43 -22.16
C GLU A 794 22.77 7.41 -21.48
N GLU A 795 23.04 6.40 -20.67
CA GLU A 795 24.32 6.20 -20.00
C GLU A 795 25.42 5.71 -20.94
N GLY A 796 25.05 5.35 -22.18
CA GLY A 796 25.98 4.86 -23.19
C GLY A 796 26.65 3.54 -22.80
N ILE A 797 25.91 2.70 -22.09
CA ILE A 797 26.35 1.36 -21.66
C ILE A 797 26.57 0.51 -22.90
N THR A 798 27.68 -0.24 -22.91
CA THR A 798 28.08 -1.05 -24.08
C THR A 798 28.01 -2.55 -23.82
N VAL A 799 27.82 -2.94 -22.55
CA VAL A 799 27.81 -4.33 -22.11
C VAL A 799 26.66 -4.56 -21.15
N LEU A 800 25.87 -5.60 -21.42
CA LEU A 800 24.89 -6.15 -20.49
C LEU A 800 25.49 -7.41 -19.86
N PHE A 801 25.55 -7.46 -18.53
CA PHE A 801 26.01 -8.61 -17.78
C PHE A 801 24.85 -9.56 -17.54
N VAL A 802 25.05 -10.83 -17.88
CA VAL A 802 24.07 -11.90 -17.73
C VAL A 802 24.69 -13.03 -16.92
N GLU A 803 23.91 -13.71 -16.10
CA GLU A 803 24.41 -14.85 -15.34
C GLU A 803 24.85 -16.01 -16.24
N GLU A 804 25.61 -16.95 -15.67
CA GLU A 804 26.07 -18.11 -16.44
C GLU A 804 24.90 -18.98 -16.95
N TYR A 805 23.84 -19.12 -16.15
CA TYR A 805 22.78 -20.08 -16.41
C TYR A 805 21.53 -19.52 -17.10
N THR A 806 21.31 -18.21 -17.03
CA THR A 806 20.22 -17.50 -17.74
C THR A 806 20.25 -17.76 -19.25
N ASP A 807 19.07 -18.01 -19.84
CA ASP A 807 18.95 -18.12 -21.30
C ASP A 807 19.08 -16.74 -21.95
N GLN A 808 20.00 -16.60 -22.90
CA GLN A 808 20.22 -15.31 -23.57
C GLN A 808 19.03 -14.87 -24.44
N SER A 809 18.04 -15.74 -24.70
CA SER A 809 16.82 -15.32 -25.39
C SER A 809 15.99 -14.32 -24.60
N SER A 810 16.01 -14.37 -23.26
CA SER A 810 15.23 -13.44 -22.41
C SER A 810 15.68 -11.99 -22.59
N VAL A 811 16.97 -11.77 -22.86
CA VAL A 811 17.55 -10.43 -23.04
C VAL A 811 17.74 -10.03 -24.51
N GLN A 812 17.28 -10.84 -25.46
CA GLN A 812 17.60 -10.65 -26.87
C GLN A 812 16.97 -9.38 -27.46
N SER A 813 15.77 -9.00 -26.99
CA SER A 813 15.10 -7.75 -27.39
C SER A 813 15.94 -6.53 -27.02
N ILE A 814 16.47 -6.48 -25.79
CA ILE A 814 17.36 -5.41 -25.31
C ILE A 814 18.60 -5.30 -26.21
N VAL A 815 19.22 -6.44 -26.55
CA VAL A 815 20.40 -6.49 -27.43
C VAL A 815 20.08 -6.00 -28.84
N ASP A 816 18.94 -6.37 -29.41
CA ASP A 816 18.56 -6.00 -30.77
C ASP A 816 18.29 -4.48 -30.90
N GLU A 817 17.79 -3.85 -29.83
CA GLU A 817 17.47 -2.43 -29.79
C GLU A 817 18.65 -1.53 -29.44
N THR A 818 19.49 -1.95 -28.49
CA THR A 818 20.63 -1.14 -27.99
C THR A 818 21.95 -1.47 -28.70
N GLY A 819 22.10 -2.71 -29.16
CA GLY A 819 23.35 -3.22 -29.73
C GLY A 819 24.44 -3.52 -28.71
N VAL A 820 24.11 -3.67 -27.42
CA VAL A 820 25.07 -4.05 -26.36
C VAL A 820 25.67 -5.43 -26.57
N GLU A 821 26.88 -5.63 -26.05
CA GLU A 821 27.52 -6.95 -25.99
C GLU A 821 27.12 -7.68 -24.69
N ILE A 822 26.65 -8.92 -24.78
CA ILE A 822 26.43 -9.75 -23.59
C ILE A 822 27.77 -10.27 -23.06
N LYS A 823 28.00 -10.12 -21.75
CA LYS A 823 29.07 -10.80 -21.02
C LYS A 823 28.53 -11.55 -19.82
N ILE A 824 29.27 -12.59 -19.42
CA ILE A 824 28.89 -13.38 -18.24
C ILE A 824 29.45 -12.74 -16.97
N LEU A 825 28.59 -12.58 -15.97
CA LEU A 825 28.99 -12.32 -14.59
C LEU A 825 28.55 -13.55 -13.76
N TYR A 826 29.51 -14.17 -13.08
CA TYR A 826 29.31 -15.45 -12.42
C TYR A 826 28.87 -15.23 -10.97
N THR A 827 27.72 -15.76 -10.57
CA THR A 827 27.24 -15.79 -9.17
C THR A 827 27.83 -16.91 -8.36
N MET A 828 28.15 -18.07 -8.97
CA MET A 828 28.82 -19.21 -8.30
C MET A 828 27.99 -19.88 -7.19
N GLU A 829 26.67 -19.67 -7.18
CA GLU A 829 25.74 -20.51 -6.39
C GLU A 829 25.78 -21.95 -6.87
N MET A 830 25.78 -22.08 -8.19
CA MET A 830 25.82 -23.33 -8.94
C MET A 830 27.25 -23.67 -9.40
N ALA A 831 27.47 -24.96 -9.69
CA ALA A 831 28.75 -25.41 -10.22
C ALA A 831 28.99 -24.84 -11.63
N PRO A 832 30.24 -24.55 -12.04
CA PRO A 832 30.53 -23.97 -13.34
C PRO A 832 30.24 -24.94 -14.49
N ARG A 833 29.83 -24.42 -15.66
CA ARG A 833 29.66 -25.24 -16.88
C ARG A 833 31.00 -25.81 -17.36
N ASP A 834 32.09 -25.08 -17.17
CA ASP A 834 33.45 -25.57 -17.44
C ASP A 834 34.07 -26.14 -16.15
N SER A 835 34.17 -27.47 -16.10
CA SER A 835 34.79 -28.22 -15.00
C SER A 835 36.25 -27.86 -14.67
N SER A 836 36.92 -27.05 -15.51
CA SER A 836 38.27 -26.54 -15.23
C SER A 836 38.27 -25.22 -14.46
N ASP A 837 37.11 -24.58 -14.32
CA ASP A 837 36.94 -23.40 -13.49
C ASP A 837 36.76 -23.76 -12.01
N ASP A 838 37.26 -22.85 -11.18
CA ASP A 838 37.14 -22.83 -9.73
C ASP A 838 36.71 -21.42 -9.30
N TYR A 839 36.43 -21.22 -8.01
CA TYR A 839 36.03 -19.91 -7.49
C TYR A 839 37.00 -18.79 -7.91
N LEU A 840 38.31 -19.04 -7.81
CA LEU A 840 39.33 -18.02 -8.10
C LEU A 840 39.37 -17.68 -9.59
N SER A 841 39.21 -18.67 -10.48
CA SER A 841 39.17 -18.43 -11.92
C SER A 841 37.92 -17.68 -12.34
N MET A 842 36.75 -18.02 -11.78
CA MET A 842 35.50 -17.33 -12.07
C MET A 842 35.50 -15.89 -11.55
N MET A 843 35.96 -15.65 -10.31
CA MET A 843 36.09 -14.28 -9.81
C MET A 843 37.11 -13.45 -10.60
N THR A 844 38.18 -14.09 -11.11
CA THR A 844 39.12 -13.41 -12.02
C THR A 844 38.43 -13.06 -13.35
N LYS A 845 37.55 -13.91 -13.86
CA LYS A 845 36.74 -13.59 -15.05
C LYS A 845 35.74 -12.47 -14.76
N ASN A 846 35.09 -12.46 -13.60
CA ASN A 846 34.22 -11.34 -13.17
C ASN A 846 34.99 -10.03 -13.22
N LEU A 847 36.19 -9.98 -12.60
CA LEU A 847 37.07 -8.81 -12.65
C LEU A 847 37.40 -8.39 -14.10
N ASP A 848 37.87 -9.32 -14.93
CA ASP A 848 38.24 -9.03 -16.33
C ASP A 848 37.04 -8.56 -17.17
N ASN A 849 35.86 -9.15 -16.93
CA ASN A 849 34.63 -8.83 -17.63
C ASN A 849 34.09 -7.45 -17.23
N LEU A 850 34.08 -7.12 -15.93
CA LEU A 850 33.70 -5.81 -15.40
C LEU A 850 34.64 -4.71 -15.91
N VAL A 851 35.97 -4.90 -15.79
CA VAL A 851 36.96 -3.94 -16.31
C VAL A 851 36.71 -3.65 -17.78
N SER A 852 36.59 -4.72 -18.58
CA SER A 852 36.39 -4.55 -20.02
C SER A 852 34.98 -4.07 -20.39
N GLY A 853 33.97 -4.26 -19.55
CA GLY A 853 32.60 -3.82 -19.80
C GLY A 853 32.40 -2.34 -19.51
N ILE A 854 32.97 -1.86 -18.40
CA ILE A 854 33.04 -0.43 -18.06
C ILE A 854 33.95 0.32 -19.05
N GLY A 855 34.92 -0.37 -19.66
CA GLY A 855 35.79 0.19 -20.70
C GLY A 855 37.12 0.71 -20.18
N CYS A 856 37.46 0.33 -18.94
CA CYS A 856 38.78 0.46 -18.35
C CYS A 856 39.75 -0.62 -18.91
#